data_AF-A0A1M6FMY1-F1
#
_entry.id   AF-A0A1M6FMY1-F1
#
_cell.length_a   1.000
_cell.length_b   1.000
_cell.length_c   1.000
_cell.angle_alpha   90.00
_cell.angle_beta   90.00
_cell.angle_gamma   90.00
#
_symmetry.space_group_name_H-M   'P 1'
#
loop_
_entity.id
_entity.type
_entity.pdbx_description
1 polymer ?
#
loop_
_entity_poly.entity_id
_entity_poly.type
_entity_poly.pdbx_seq_one_letter_code
_entity_poly.pdbx_strand_id
1 'polypeptide(L)'
;MITVLITCAGSGVGQSVIDSLNLVKGYKLIGCDGKRNVYAHAYCDKFLTVPSIYSDDYIDHLIALCKKENIDIVVPGHDYELLLFSENFKSFEENGIEVVVSEPTIIAASRDKQKWFDYFSKYDCKIVPTYSVKTFKQNPDSSIFPAIVKPVGGSASQGILILNSVDEIEQANDEDIIQPYLFPTEDDKNYLAIKKAVAKSNLVQLSEISIQLIFSKKSKLSGIFISKNTLKDGVPIFVNTIKPEEFEYLDEIMKFVPVCEENGVKGPVNIQGRVTEKGIFFFEMNMRFTGITGNRALLGFNEVDFLVKDFMGEPARIENYSINKVGVRQVACTTIPKETLSAKKTYTLLGAGGFVGQHFIEDLLEKNDDFERINLICRDSSYRKYNERFSDNRIVVYKSSDSFLETIYCQTDVFVNFSSALAYCPDEEIYEAITFQYQQSLKMARANIPVIINVSSQSVYSQSSNEEKTEIAPVKLKTAYAHQKFICEQFFNSLGTNTPVSKVISLRFTRILDGKDNNKINGFFGKVPEVLLKGGNIKIDNPSNNTNLISIKDVVSAIHFVIENSSSKAFPLMMNVGGENISLGAYCNKVISSVKKDETKGGLEIVENVEVLASSMVNIDKFKSYGWQPKYTVDNLIEDFVANIKQSLYV
;
A
#
# COMPACT_ATOMS: atom_id res chain seq x y z
N MET A 1 6.35 -12.61 -6.82
CA MET A 1 5.93 -11.23 -6.55
C MET A 1 7.17 -10.39 -6.74
N ILE A 2 7.15 -9.43 -7.65
CA ILE A 2 8.34 -8.63 -7.99
C ILE A 2 8.52 -7.54 -6.92
N THR A 3 9.72 -7.41 -6.38
CA THR A 3 10.10 -6.37 -5.42
C THR A 3 10.78 -5.23 -6.17
N VAL A 4 10.11 -4.07 -6.18
CA VAL A 4 10.55 -2.88 -6.91
C VAL A 4 11.10 -1.85 -5.92
N LEU A 5 12.32 -1.38 -6.15
CA LEU A 5 12.88 -0.22 -5.46
C LEU A 5 12.66 1.05 -6.29
N ILE A 6 12.05 2.07 -5.69
CA ILE A 6 11.89 3.39 -6.30
C ILE A 6 12.74 4.38 -5.52
N THR A 7 13.78 4.92 -6.16
CA THR A 7 14.67 5.92 -5.54
C THR A 7 14.13 7.33 -5.68
N CYS A 8 14.64 8.27 -4.87
CA CYS A 8 14.14 9.64 -4.77
C CYS A 8 12.60 9.69 -4.75
N ALA A 9 11.99 8.81 -3.95
CA ALA A 9 10.55 8.60 -3.94
C ALA A 9 9.77 9.88 -3.58
N GLY A 10 10.39 10.83 -2.88
CA GLY A 10 9.82 12.14 -2.59
C GLY A 10 9.79 13.11 -3.78
N SER A 11 10.46 12.79 -4.88
CA SER A 11 10.41 13.59 -6.11
C SER A 11 9.06 13.44 -6.81
N GLY A 12 8.71 14.40 -7.68
CA GLY A 12 7.49 14.28 -8.49
C GLY A 12 7.48 13.07 -9.44
N VAL A 13 8.67 12.62 -9.89
CA VAL A 13 8.81 11.43 -10.75
C VAL A 13 8.72 10.16 -9.91
N GLY A 14 9.48 10.05 -8.82
CA GLY A 14 9.44 8.89 -7.91
C GLY A 14 8.03 8.64 -7.37
N GLN A 15 7.34 9.69 -6.92
CA GLN A 15 5.94 9.61 -6.52
C GLN A 15 5.05 9.09 -7.67
N SER A 16 5.20 9.63 -8.88
CA SER A 16 4.39 9.22 -10.04
C SER A 16 4.60 7.75 -10.44
N VAL A 17 5.81 7.23 -10.25
CA VAL A 17 6.14 5.81 -10.46
C VAL A 17 5.41 4.94 -9.42
N ILE A 18 5.44 5.35 -8.16
CA ILE A 18 4.73 4.67 -7.06
C ILE A 18 3.21 4.69 -7.29
N ASP A 19 2.66 5.83 -7.68
CA ASP A 19 1.24 5.96 -8.02
C ASP A 19 0.86 4.99 -9.16
N SER A 20 1.72 4.87 -10.18
CA SER A 20 1.52 3.96 -11.32
C SER A 20 1.47 2.49 -10.90
N LEU A 21 2.39 2.06 -10.03
CA LEU A 21 2.46 0.66 -9.59
C LEU A 21 1.39 0.31 -8.54
N ASN A 22 0.93 1.27 -7.73
CA ASN A 22 -0.18 1.04 -6.79
C ASN A 22 -1.53 0.81 -7.47
N LEU A 23 -1.70 1.19 -8.74
CA LEU A 23 -2.92 0.92 -9.51
C LEU A 23 -3.10 -0.56 -9.85
N VAL A 24 -2.02 -1.34 -9.77
CA VAL A 24 -1.99 -2.76 -10.15
C VAL A 24 -1.47 -3.59 -8.98
N LYS A 25 -1.88 -4.85 -8.91
CA LYS A 25 -1.45 -5.78 -7.86
C LYS A 25 -0.29 -6.63 -8.35
N GLY A 26 0.52 -7.14 -7.41
CA GLY A 26 1.60 -8.11 -7.71
C GLY A 26 3.01 -7.61 -7.44
N TYR A 27 3.15 -6.39 -6.92
CA TYR A 27 4.42 -5.79 -6.54
C TYR A 27 4.55 -5.67 -5.03
N LYS A 28 5.79 -5.74 -4.56
CA LYS A 28 6.20 -5.23 -3.24
C LYS A 28 6.99 -3.95 -3.49
N LEU A 29 6.45 -2.81 -3.11
CA LEU A 29 7.01 -1.48 -3.37
C LEU A 29 7.86 -1.03 -2.20
N ILE A 30 9.15 -0.86 -2.46
CA ILE A 30 10.10 -0.28 -1.52
C ILE A 30 10.48 1.10 -2.05
N GLY A 31 10.16 2.15 -1.30
CA GLY A 31 10.58 3.52 -1.61
C GLY A 31 11.84 3.89 -0.83
N CYS A 32 12.72 4.69 -1.42
CA CYS A 32 13.78 5.35 -0.66
C CYS A 32 13.98 6.81 -1.03
N ASP A 33 14.44 7.59 -0.07
CA ASP A 33 14.75 9.01 -0.21
C ASP A 33 15.75 9.44 0.88
N GLY A 34 16.41 10.58 0.71
CA GLY A 34 17.25 11.17 1.76
C GLY A 34 16.43 11.64 2.98
N LYS A 35 15.10 11.77 2.83
CA LYS A 35 14.18 12.11 3.92
C LYS A 35 13.05 11.08 4.02
N ARG A 36 12.77 10.60 5.24
CA ARG A 36 11.62 9.73 5.49
C ARG A 36 10.26 10.39 5.24
N ASN A 37 10.12 11.64 5.67
CA ASN A 37 8.81 12.32 5.71
C ASN A 37 8.49 12.96 4.35
N VAL A 38 8.21 12.12 3.36
CA VAL A 38 7.77 12.51 2.02
C VAL A 38 6.39 11.93 1.73
N TYR A 39 5.64 12.55 0.81
CA TYR A 39 4.28 12.11 0.47
C TYR A 39 4.21 10.64 0.05
N ALA A 40 5.18 10.20 -0.76
CA ALA A 40 5.24 8.84 -1.29
C ALA A 40 5.37 7.75 -0.23
N HIS A 41 5.84 8.07 0.98
CA HIS A 41 6.00 7.08 2.06
C HIS A 41 4.69 6.35 2.40
N ALA A 42 3.55 7.05 2.40
CA ALA A 42 2.25 6.44 2.70
C ALA A 42 1.81 5.37 1.67
N TYR A 43 2.49 5.31 0.52
CA TYR A 43 2.13 4.50 -0.64
C TYR A 43 3.19 3.42 -0.96
N CYS A 44 4.11 3.15 -0.04
CA CYS A 44 5.08 2.06 -0.14
C CYS A 44 4.80 1.00 0.94
N ASP A 45 5.05 -0.27 0.63
CA ASP A 45 5.02 -1.34 1.63
C ASP A 45 6.14 -1.18 2.67
N LYS A 46 7.26 -0.60 2.23
CA LYS A 46 8.40 -0.23 3.08
C LYS A 46 9.08 1.02 2.56
N PHE A 47 9.58 1.85 3.47
CA PHE A 47 10.30 3.08 3.12
C PHE A 47 11.62 3.16 3.86
N LEU A 48 12.68 3.52 3.14
CA LEU A 48 14.06 3.52 3.63
C LEU A 48 14.69 4.90 3.44
N THR A 49 15.50 5.31 4.41
CA THR A 49 16.34 6.52 4.26
C THR A 49 17.69 6.12 3.71
N VAL A 50 18.17 6.83 2.70
CA VAL A 50 19.46 6.58 2.03
C VAL A 50 20.36 7.82 2.04
N PRO A 51 21.67 7.68 1.79
CA PRO A 51 22.56 8.83 1.63
C PRO A 51 22.13 9.76 0.48
N SER A 52 22.75 10.94 0.45
CA SER A 52 22.61 11.88 -0.65
C SER A 52 23.09 11.26 -1.97
N ILE A 53 22.44 11.58 -3.09
CA ILE A 53 22.89 11.19 -4.44
C ILE A 53 24.29 11.73 -4.80
N TYR A 54 24.77 12.72 -4.05
CA TYR A 54 26.10 13.31 -4.21
C TYR A 54 27.15 12.66 -3.30
N SER A 55 26.78 11.61 -2.56
CA SER A 55 27.71 10.86 -1.71
C SER A 55 28.48 9.86 -2.57
N ASP A 56 29.79 9.76 -2.35
CA ASP A 56 30.65 8.83 -3.10
C ASP A 56 30.24 7.35 -2.88
N ASP A 57 29.61 7.03 -1.76
CA ASP A 57 29.14 5.69 -1.38
C ASP A 57 27.68 5.39 -1.80
N TYR A 58 27.01 6.28 -2.54
CA TYR A 58 25.58 6.17 -2.86
C TYR A 58 25.22 4.85 -3.56
N ILE A 59 25.96 4.48 -4.61
CA ILE A 59 25.70 3.26 -5.39
C ILE A 59 25.99 2.01 -4.58
N ASP A 60 27.12 1.96 -3.87
CA ASP A 60 27.48 0.83 -3.00
C ASP A 60 26.43 0.60 -1.91
N HIS A 61 25.94 1.68 -1.30
CA HIS A 61 24.87 1.64 -0.32
C HIS A 61 23.58 1.07 -0.92
N LEU A 62 23.19 1.51 -2.12
CA LEU A 62 21.99 1.02 -2.81
C LEU A 62 22.11 -0.47 -3.15
N ILE A 63 23.26 -0.95 -3.63
CA ILE A 63 23.46 -2.37 -3.94
C ILE A 63 23.35 -3.21 -2.66
N ALA A 64 23.98 -2.78 -1.56
CA ALA A 64 23.89 -3.47 -0.27
C ALA A 64 22.43 -3.52 0.25
N LEU A 65 21.70 -2.41 0.10
CA LEU A 65 20.28 -2.33 0.44
C LEU A 65 19.45 -3.27 -0.44
N CYS A 66 19.69 -3.30 -1.75
CA CYS A 66 18.97 -4.16 -2.69
C CYS A 66 19.10 -5.63 -2.31
N LYS A 67 20.32 -6.08 -1.97
CA LYS A 67 20.59 -7.44 -1.48
C LYS A 67 19.82 -7.75 -0.19
N LYS A 68 19.88 -6.83 0.79
CA LYS A 68 19.23 -7.02 2.09
C LYS A 68 17.70 -7.16 1.95
N GLU A 69 17.10 -6.38 1.07
CA GLU A 69 15.64 -6.33 0.89
C GLU A 69 15.11 -7.28 -0.19
N ASN A 70 16.00 -8.00 -0.89
CA ASN A 70 15.72 -8.84 -2.05
C ASN A 70 14.99 -8.06 -3.15
N ILE A 71 15.58 -6.93 -3.57
CA ILE A 71 15.08 -6.13 -4.68
C ILE A 71 15.37 -6.85 -6.00
N ASP A 72 14.35 -6.97 -6.84
CA ASP A 72 14.47 -7.54 -8.18
C ASP A 72 14.83 -6.46 -9.22
N ILE A 73 14.25 -5.26 -9.07
CA ILE A 73 14.40 -4.17 -10.04
C ILE A 73 14.40 -2.78 -9.37
N VAL A 74 15.23 -1.88 -9.89
CA VAL A 74 15.33 -0.48 -9.48
C VAL A 74 14.74 0.44 -10.56
N VAL A 75 13.88 1.36 -10.13
CA VAL A 75 13.33 2.43 -10.97
C VAL A 75 13.82 3.78 -10.44
N PRO A 76 14.72 4.47 -11.17
CA PRO A 76 15.23 5.77 -10.75
C PRO A 76 14.14 6.84 -10.72
N GLY A 77 14.08 7.61 -9.63
CA GLY A 77 13.10 8.68 -9.46
C GLY A 77 13.63 10.08 -9.74
N HIS A 78 14.88 10.27 -10.17
CA HIS A 78 15.45 11.60 -10.38
C HIS A 78 16.45 11.66 -11.55
N ASP A 79 16.50 12.81 -12.25
CA ASP A 79 17.36 13.05 -13.43
C ASP A 79 18.86 12.88 -13.14
N TYR A 80 19.32 13.44 -12.01
CA TYR A 80 20.73 13.32 -11.59
C TYR A 80 21.16 11.86 -11.31
N GLU A 81 20.22 10.97 -10.96
CA GLU A 81 20.57 9.57 -10.69
C GLU A 81 20.76 8.75 -11.96
N LEU A 82 20.12 9.12 -13.08
CA LEU A 82 20.15 8.33 -14.32
C LEU A 82 21.57 8.11 -14.85
N LEU A 83 22.44 9.12 -14.74
CA LEU A 83 23.83 8.98 -15.15
C LEU A 83 24.60 8.04 -14.21
N LEU A 84 24.40 8.17 -12.90
CA LEU A 84 25.02 7.30 -11.90
C LEU A 84 24.61 5.84 -12.09
N PHE A 85 23.31 5.58 -12.31
CA PHE A 85 22.80 4.25 -12.59
C PHE A 85 23.32 3.69 -13.92
N SER A 86 23.38 4.50 -14.98
CA SER A 86 23.86 4.02 -16.27
C SER A 86 25.36 3.73 -16.26
N GLU A 87 26.18 4.52 -15.55
CA GLU A 87 27.61 4.22 -15.43
C GLU A 87 27.89 2.95 -14.60
N ASN A 88 26.95 2.56 -13.73
CA ASN A 88 27.11 1.44 -12.79
C ASN A 88 26.15 0.26 -13.03
N PHE A 89 25.35 0.23 -14.11
CA PHE A 89 24.29 -0.77 -14.26
C PHE A 89 24.83 -2.21 -14.25
N LYS A 90 26.06 -2.43 -14.75
CA LYS A 90 26.73 -3.75 -14.71
C LYS A 90 26.93 -4.25 -13.30
N SER A 91 27.22 -3.35 -12.35
CA SER A 91 27.38 -3.72 -10.94
C SER A 91 26.05 -4.19 -10.34
N PHE A 92 24.92 -3.59 -10.73
CA PHE A 92 23.59 -4.10 -10.34
C PHE A 92 23.30 -5.47 -10.98
N GLU A 93 23.59 -5.62 -12.27
CA GLU A 93 23.38 -6.86 -13.03
C GLU A 93 24.18 -8.04 -12.45
N GLU A 94 25.45 -7.83 -12.09
CA GLU A 94 26.30 -8.83 -11.41
C GLU A 94 25.73 -9.32 -10.07
N ASN A 95 24.83 -8.53 -9.47
CA ASN A 95 24.13 -8.86 -8.24
C ASN A 95 22.68 -9.32 -8.47
N GLY A 96 22.29 -9.57 -9.72
CA GLY A 96 20.95 -10.04 -10.10
C GLY A 96 19.87 -8.97 -9.98
N ILE A 97 20.23 -7.68 -10.01
CA ILE A 97 19.31 -6.56 -9.87
C ILE A 97 19.16 -5.87 -11.23
N GLU A 98 17.93 -5.79 -11.73
CA GLU A 98 17.62 -5.03 -12.94
C GLU A 98 17.54 -3.52 -12.63
N VAL A 99 17.89 -2.68 -13.60
CA VAL A 99 17.75 -1.23 -13.48
C VAL A 99 17.09 -0.68 -14.73
N VAL A 100 15.99 0.06 -14.57
CA VAL A 100 15.31 0.72 -15.70
C VAL A 100 16.08 1.97 -16.10
N VAL A 101 17.13 1.79 -16.90
CA VAL A 101 18.00 2.86 -17.38
C VAL A 101 18.50 2.57 -18.80
N SER A 102 18.73 3.64 -19.56
CA SER A 102 19.38 3.58 -20.89
C SER A 102 20.91 3.63 -20.78
N GLU A 103 21.59 3.46 -21.90
CA GLU A 103 23.05 3.56 -21.97
C GLU A 103 23.58 4.96 -21.57
N PRO A 104 24.79 5.06 -20.96
CA PRO A 104 25.34 6.33 -20.47
C PRO A 104 25.44 7.42 -21.53
N THR A 105 25.86 7.06 -22.75
CA THR A 105 26.10 8.01 -23.84
C THR A 105 24.85 8.83 -24.19
N ILE A 106 23.69 8.15 -24.34
CA ILE A 106 22.45 8.81 -24.73
C ILE A 106 21.84 9.59 -23.56
N ILE A 107 21.99 9.10 -22.32
CA ILE A 107 21.57 9.82 -21.12
C ILE A 107 22.36 11.12 -20.99
N ALA A 108 23.69 11.06 -21.11
CA ALA A 108 24.55 12.24 -21.06
C ALA A 108 24.21 13.26 -22.16
N ALA A 109 23.91 12.79 -23.38
CA ALA A 109 23.48 13.65 -24.48
C ALA A 109 22.12 14.33 -24.21
N SER A 110 21.16 13.61 -23.62
CA SER A 110 19.80 14.14 -23.33
C SER A 110 19.77 15.21 -22.24
N ARG A 111 20.75 15.23 -21.33
CA ARG A 111 20.79 16.16 -20.18
C ARG A 111 21.29 17.57 -20.52
N ASP A 112 21.94 17.72 -21.66
CA ASP A 112 22.57 18.94 -22.12
C ASP A 112 21.88 19.35 -23.43
N LYS A 113 21.16 20.47 -23.41
CA LYS A 113 20.32 20.90 -24.53
C LYS A 113 21.13 21.22 -25.79
N GLN A 114 22.38 21.67 -25.65
CA GLN A 114 23.27 21.91 -26.79
C GLN A 114 23.73 20.58 -27.37
N LYS A 115 24.22 19.64 -26.53
CA LYS A 115 24.62 18.31 -26.99
C LYS A 115 23.46 17.54 -27.60
N TRP A 116 22.26 17.68 -27.04
CA TRP A 116 21.04 17.10 -27.60
C TRP A 116 20.79 17.62 -29.02
N PHE A 117 20.87 18.94 -29.23
CA PHE A 117 20.74 19.52 -30.56
C PHE A 117 21.85 19.05 -31.52
N ASP A 118 23.11 19.08 -31.09
CA ASP A 118 24.26 18.65 -31.91
C ASP A 118 24.17 17.16 -32.27
N TYR A 119 23.54 16.35 -31.42
CA TYR A 119 23.31 14.94 -31.64
C TYR A 119 22.19 14.70 -32.65
N PHE A 120 21.01 15.30 -32.42
CA PHE A 120 19.82 15.05 -33.24
C PHE A 120 19.76 15.85 -34.55
N SER A 121 20.49 16.96 -34.67
CA SER A 121 20.53 17.79 -35.90
C SER A 121 21.12 17.07 -37.11
N LYS A 122 21.84 15.95 -36.89
CA LYS A 122 22.39 15.09 -37.94
C LYS A 122 21.34 14.15 -38.55
N TYR A 123 20.18 14.02 -37.91
CA TYR A 123 19.06 13.20 -38.33
C TYR A 123 17.93 14.10 -38.85
N ASP A 124 16.97 13.53 -39.58
CA ASP A 124 15.82 14.26 -40.14
C ASP A 124 14.75 14.61 -39.08
N CYS A 125 15.15 14.91 -37.84
CA CYS A 125 14.25 15.25 -36.76
C CYS A 125 13.95 16.76 -36.74
N LYS A 126 12.67 17.15 -36.66
CA LYS A 126 12.27 18.55 -36.50
C LYS A 126 12.55 19.09 -35.10
N ILE A 127 13.80 19.40 -34.83
CA ILE A 127 14.25 20.01 -33.58
C ILE A 127 14.43 21.52 -33.73
N VAL A 128 14.25 22.25 -32.63
CA VAL A 128 14.44 23.70 -32.61
C VAL A 128 15.93 24.04 -32.79
N PRO A 129 16.28 24.99 -33.68
CA PRO A 129 17.64 25.51 -33.77
C PRO A 129 18.13 25.98 -32.40
N THR A 130 19.31 25.52 -31.99
CA THR A 130 19.88 25.81 -30.67
C THR A 130 21.30 26.35 -30.83
N TYR A 131 21.58 27.46 -30.17
CA TYR A 131 22.89 28.10 -30.20
C TYR A 131 23.37 28.34 -28.77
N SER A 132 24.67 28.23 -28.52
CA SER A 132 25.27 28.81 -27.31
C SER A 132 25.15 30.33 -27.36
N VAL A 133 24.76 30.96 -26.25
CA VAL A 133 24.69 32.42 -26.13
C VAL A 133 26.03 33.06 -26.47
N LYS A 134 27.14 32.49 -25.98
CA LYS A 134 28.50 32.96 -26.27
C LYS A 134 28.79 33.07 -27.76
N THR A 135 28.44 32.04 -28.54
CA THR A 135 28.66 32.02 -29.99
C THR A 135 27.67 32.95 -30.70
N PHE A 136 26.42 32.99 -30.24
CA PHE A 136 25.39 33.84 -30.84
C PHE A 136 25.70 35.33 -30.68
N LYS A 137 26.27 35.77 -29.55
CA LYS A 137 26.71 37.16 -29.33
C LYS A 137 27.75 37.63 -30.36
N GLN A 138 28.55 36.72 -30.93
CA GLN A 138 29.59 37.07 -31.91
C GLN A 138 29.00 37.35 -33.30
N ASN A 139 27.89 36.70 -33.66
CA ASN A 139 27.21 36.88 -34.94
C ASN A 139 25.69 36.71 -34.75
N PRO A 140 25.01 37.73 -34.19
CA PRO A 140 23.61 37.62 -33.83
C PRO A 140 22.70 37.59 -35.05
N ASP A 141 21.76 36.64 -35.07
CA ASP A 141 20.71 36.56 -36.08
C ASP A 141 19.42 37.18 -35.54
N SER A 142 19.06 38.37 -36.02
CA SER A 142 17.83 39.04 -35.59
C SER A 142 16.54 38.29 -35.94
N SER A 143 16.59 37.31 -36.85
CA SER A 143 15.40 36.57 -37.32
C SER A 143 14.86 35.56 -36.30
N ILE A 144 15.64 35.20 -35.27
CA ILE A 144 15.20 34.23 -34.25
C ILE A 144 14.29 34.86 -33.19
N PHE A 145 14.19 36.18 -33.14
CA PHE A 145 13.46 36.89 -32.09
C PHE A 145 11.94 36.92 -32.38
N PRO A 146 11.08 36.79 -31.35
CA PRO A 146 11.44 36.62 -29.94
C PRO A 146 12.08 35.26 -29.65
N ALA A 147 13.04 35.25 -28.74
CA ALA A 147 13.86 34.10 -28.40
C ALA A 147 13.73 33.72 -26.92
N ILE A 148 14.04 32.47 -26.62
CA ILE A 148 14.08 31.93 -25.26
C ILE A 148 15.52 31.52 -24.92
N VAL A 149 16.01 32.03 -23.80
CA VAL A 149 17.32 31.66 -23.24
C VAL A 149 17.09 30.71 -22.08
N LYS A 150 17.87 29.63 -22.01
CA LYS A 150 17.75 28.59 -20.99
C LYS A 150 19.14 28.08 -20.58
N PRO A 151 19.32 27.62 -19.34
CA PRO A 151 20.50 26.88 -18.95
C PRO A 151 20.68 25.60 -19.80
N VAL A 152 21.94 25.31 -20.14
CA VAL A 152 22.34 24.11 -20.90
C VAL A 152 21.82 22.84 -20.23
N GLY A 153 22.02 22.73 -18.92
CA GLY A 153 21.49 21.66 -18.06
C GLY A 153 20.55 22.19 -16.99
N GLY A 154 19.72 21.32 -16.40
CA GLY A 154 18.78 21.67 -15.34
C GLY A 154 17.32 21.36 -15.67
N SER A 155 16.41 21.64 -14.74
CA SER A 155 14.99 21.29 -14.81
C SER A 155 14.07 22.39 -14.27
N ALA A 156 12.76 22.24 -14.46
CA ALA A 156 11.69 23.07 -13.89
C ALA A 156 11.73 24.57 -14.25
N SER A 157 12.13 24.90 -15.48
CA SER A 157 12.08 26.26 -16.03
C SER A 157 12.84 27.34 -15.23
N GLN A 158 13.80 26.93 -14.39
CA GLN A 158 14.64 27.86 -13.64
C GLN A 158 15.67 28.53 -14.57
N GLY A 159 15.86 29.83 -14.39
CA GLY A 159 16.84 30.61 -15.18
C GLY A 159 16.43 30.91 -16.63
N ILE A 160 15.14 30.81 -16.96
CA ILE A 160 14.67 31.12 -18.33
C ILE A 160 14.47 32.63 -18.51
N LEU A 161 14.95 33.16 -19.64
CA LEU A 161 14.68 34.52 -20.09
C LEU A 161 13.97 34.51 -21.44
N ILE A 162 13.09 35.48 -21.66
CA ILE A 162 12.47 35.76 -22.96
C ILE A 162 13.03 37.07 -23.48
N LEU A 163 13.65 37.02 -24.65
CA LEU A 163 14.25 38.18 -25.30
C LEU A 163 13.42 38.57 -26.53
N ASN A 164 13.03 39.82 -26.67
CA ASN A 164 12.24 40.29 -27.82
C ASN A 164 13.10 40.89 -28.94
N SER A 165 14.37 41.22 -28.67
CA SER A 165 15.28 41.83 -29.62
C SER A 165 16.74 41.46 -29.34
N VAL A 166 17.60 41.63 -30.34
CA VAL A 166 19.06 41.38 -30.23
C VAL A 166 19.69 42.19 -29.10
N ASP A 167 19.23 43.43 -28.89
CA ASP A 167 19.78 44.35 -27.88
C ASP A 167 19.61 43.84 -26.44
N GLU A 168 18.70 42.90 -26.21
CA GLU A 168 18.45 42.31 -24.90
C GLU A 168 19.43 41.16 -24.56
N ILE A 169 20.28 40.73 -25.51
CA ILE A 169 21.14 39.55 -25.33
C ILE A 169 22.20 39.70 -24.24
N GLU A 170 22.60 40.92 -23.90
CA GLU A 170 23.56 41.18 -22.82
C GLU A 170 23.03 40.76 -21.45
N GLN A 171 21.72 40.51 -21.31
CA GLN A 171 21.11 39.98 -20.10
C GLN A 171 21.33 38.47 -19.91
N ALA A 172 21.72 37.76 -20.98
CA ALA A 172 21.91 36.31 -20.98
C ALA A 172 23.34 35.92 -20.58
N ASN A 173 23.49 34.84 -19.83
CA ASN A 173 24.81 34.29 -19.49
C ASN A 173 25.41 33.57 -20.69
N ASP A 174 26.72 33.67 -20.85
CA ASP A 174 27.44 33.06 -21.99
C ASP A 174 27.35 31.52 -22.00
N GLU A 175 27.18 30.91 -20.83
CA GLU A 175 27.04 29.47 -20.64
C GLU A 175 25.62 28.96 -20.90
N ASP A 176 24.65 29.84 -21.18
CA ASP A 176 23.29 29.46 -21.53
C ASP A 176 23.16 29.16 -23.04
N ILE A 177 22.01 28.58 -23.42
CA ILE A 177 21.60 28.43 -24.82
C ILE A 177 20.50 29.42 -25.18
N ILE A 178 20.41 29.77 -26.46
CA ILE A 178 19.34 30.57 -27.06
C ILE A 178 18.66 29.78 -28.18
N GLN A 179 17.33 29.81 -28.19
CA GLN A 179 16.45 29.15 -29.17
C GLN A 179 15.38 30.15 -29.62
N PRO A 180 14.88 30.08 -30.88
CA PRO A 180 13.70 30.84 -31.26
C PRO A 180 12.49 30.43 -30.41
N TYR A 181 11.67 31.41 -30.01
CA TYR A 181 10.44 31.13 -29.28
C TYR A 181 9.40 30.52 -30.23
N LEU A 182 8.90 29.34 -29.88
CA LEU A 182 7.89 28.65 -30.68
C LEU A 182 6.50 29.17 -30.30
N PHE A 183 5.82 29.90 -31.19
CA PHE A 183 4.40 30.23 -30.96
C PHE A 183 3.49 29.08 -31.39
N PRO A 184 2.41 28.78 -30.64
CA PRO A 184 1.41 27.87 -31.16
C PRO A 184 0.70 28.49 -32.38
N THR A 185 -0.06 27.68 -33.10
CA THR A 185 -0.92 28.14 -34.21
C THR A 185 -1.93 29.20 -33.76
N GLU A 186 -2.37 30.05 -34.68
CA GLU A 186 -3.25 31.18 -34.34
C GLU A 186 -4.64 30.75 -33.83
N ASP A 187 -5.09 29.56 -34.21
CA ASP A 187 -6.35 28.94 -33.76
C ASP A 187 -6.25 28.33 -32.34
N ASP A 188 -5.05 28.23 -31.77
CA ASP A 188 -4.86 27.78 -30.41
C ASP A 188 -5.49 28.76 -29.40
N LYS A 189 -6.38 28.25 -28.54
CA LYS A 189 -7.06 29.04 -27.50
C LYS A 189 -6.12 29.86 -26.60
N ASN A 190 -4.85 29.46 -26.46
CA ASN A 190 -3.86 30.12 -25.64
C ASN A 190 -2.96 31.09 -26.43
N TYR A 191 -3.05 31.15 -27.77
CA TYR A 191 -2.15 31.94 -28.62
C TYR A 191 -2.05 33.41 -28.19
N LEU A 192 -3.18 34.09 -28.05
CA LEU A 192 -3.22 35.51 -27.64
C LEU A 192 -2.61 35.74 -26.25
N ALA A 193 -2.85 34.83 -25.31
CA ALA A 193 -2.30 34.92 -23.96
C ALA A 193 -0.77 34.77 -23.96
N ILE A 194 -0.26 33.78 -24.71
CA ILE A 194 1.18 33.55 -24.89
C ILE A 194 1.83 34.75 -25.58
N LYS A 195 1.26 35.23 -26.69
CA LYS A 195 1.77 36.39 -27.44
C LYS A 195 1.90 37.63 -26.57
N LYS A 196 0.89 37.91 -25.74
CA LYS A 196 0.90 39.04 -24.79
C LYS A 196 1.94 38.88 -23.69
N ALA A 197 2.21 37.65 -23.23
CA ALA A 197 3.21 37.38 -22.21
C ALA A 197 4.63 37.53 -22.76
N VAL A 198 4.90 36.94 -23.94
CA VAL A 198 6.20 37.02 -24.62
C VAL A 198 6.58 38.47 -24.95
N ALA A 199 5.62 39.27 -25.43
CA ALA A 199 5.82 40.69 -25.68
C ALA A 199 6.16 41.52 -24.42
N LYS A 200 5.95 40.95 -23.22
CA LYS A 200 6.34 41.51 -21.92
C LYS A 200 7.55 40.80 -21.30
N SER A 201 8.28 40.01 -22.08
CA SER A 201 9.39 39.17 -21.66
C SER A 201 9.03 38.17 -20.54
N ASN A 202 7.75 37.74 -20.48
CA ASN A 202 7.26 36.76 -19.51
C ASN A 202 7.07 35.39 -20.17
N LEU A 203 7.53 34.33 -19.49
CA LEU A 203 7.30 32.95 -19.91
C LEU A 203 5.92 32.46 -19.46
N VAL A 204 5.17 31.88 -20.40
CA VAL A 204 3.92 31.16 -20.12
C VAL A 204 3.97 29.80 -20.80
N GLN A 205 3.92 28.72 -20.01
CA GLN A 205 4.04 27.35 -20.49
C GLN A 205 2.66 26.74 -20.77
N LEU A 206 2.11 27.13 -21.93
CA LEU A 206 0.82 26.67 -22.42
C LEU A 206 1.00 26.02 -23.80
N SER A 207 0.08 25.12 -24.13
CA SER A 207 0.00 24.46 -25.44
C SER A 207 1.27 23.68 -25.82
N GLU A 208 1.92 23.08 -24.83
CA GLU A 208 3.05 22.18 -25.04
C GLU A 208 2.53 20.76 -25.32
N ILE A 209 3.11 20.13 -26.34
CA ILE A 209 2.88 18.72 -26.64
C ILE A 209 3.93 17.92 -25.89
N SER A 210 3.48 16.95 -25.10
CA SER A 210 4.35 15.98 -24.45
C SER A 210 4.07 14.60 -25.01
N ILE A 211 5.14 13.96 -25.45
CA ILE A 211 5.11 12.61 -26.02
C ILE A 211 5.91 11.70 -25.12
N GLN A 212 5.38 10.52 -24.84
CA GLN A 212 6.09 9.46 -24.14
C GLN A 212 6.24 8.29 -25.09
N LEU A 213 7.48 7.97 -25.44
CA LEU A 213 7.85 6.75 -26.13
C LEU A 213 8.34 5.75 -25.08
N ILE A 214 7.93 4.49 -25.21
CA ILE A 214 8.37 3.42 -24.32
C ILE A 214 9.16 2.39 -25.13
N PHE A 215 10.41 2.15 -24.75
CA PHE A 215 11.27 1.13 -25.34
C PHE A 215 11.42 -0.04 -24.38
N SER A 216 11.24 -1.26 -24.89
CA SER A 216 11.48 -2.50 -24.13
C SER A 216 12.96 -2.68 -23.76
N LYS A 217 13.26 -3.67 -22.90
CA LYS A 217 14.62 -4.15 -22.58
C LYS A 217 15.42 -4.50 -23.83
N LYS A 218 14.75 -4.92 -24.91
CA LYS A 218 15.35 -5.22 -26.22
C LYS A 218 15.52 -4.01 -27.13
N SER A 219 15.31 -2.80 -26.60
CA SER A 219 15.37 -1.53 -27.34
C SER A 219 14.39 -1.51 -28.53
N LYS A 220 13.15 -1.97 -28.31
CA LYS A 220 12.07 -1.88 -29.29
C LYS A 220 10.93 -1.02 -28.81
N LEU A 221 10.45 -0.11 -29.67
CA LEU A 221 9.28 0.71 -29.38
C LEU A 221 8.07 -0.18 -29.06
N SER A 222 7.46 0.07 -27.90
CA SER A 222 6.36 -0.74 -27.35
C SER A 222 5.10 0.08 -27.04
N GLY A 223 5.20 1.41 -26.98
CA GLY A 223 4.06 2.27 -26.74
C GLY A 223 4.36 3.75 -26.97
N ILE A 224 3.30 4.49 -27.32
CA ILE A 224 3.31 5.94 -27.53
C ILE A 224 2.14 6.54 -26.75
N PHE A 225 2.41 7.59 -25.99
CA PHE A 225 1.37 8.41 -25.38
C PHE A 225 1.58 9.87 -25.77
N ILE A 226 0.53 10.52 -26.29
CA ILE A 226 0.57 11.91 -26.74
C ILE A 226 -0.41 12.72 -25.90
N SER A 227 0.04 13.89 -25.44
CA SER A 227 -0.80 14.81 -24.68
C SER A 227 -0.48 16.28 -24.97
N LYS A 228 -1.51 17.12 -24.86
CA LYS A 228 -1.39 18.58 -24.78
C LYS A 228 -1.55 19.03 -23.34
N ASN A 229 -0.47 19.59 -22.80
CA ASN A 229 -0.35 19.90 -21.39
C ASN A 229 -0.48 21.39 -21.11
N THR A 230 -1.07 21.69 -19.96
CA THR A 230 -1.06 23.02 -19.34
C THR A 230 -0.14 22.94 -18.14
N LEU A 231 0.88 23.80 -18.07
CA LEU A 231 1.84 23.82 -16.96
C LEU A 231 1.64 25.05 -16.08
N LYS A 232 2.00 24.92 -14.80
CA LYS A 232 2.17 26.01 -13.85
C LYS A 232 3.54 25.82 -13.18
N ASP A 233 4.42 26.80 -13.32
CA ASP A 233 5.79 26.78 -12.76
C ASP A 233 6.58 25.50 -13.14
N GLY A 234 6.54 25.11 -14.43
CA GLY A 234 7.20 23.90 -14.93
C GLY A 234 6.52 22.56 -14.57
N VAL A 235 5.40 22.60 -13.82
CA VAL A 235 4.64 21.41 -13.43
C VAL A 235 3.36 21.29 -14.28
N PRO A 236 3.15 20.18 -15.01
CA PRO A 236 1.88 19.93 -15.69
C PRO A 236 0.74 19.79 -14.68
N ILE A 237 -0.32 20.59 -14.87
CA ILE A 237 -1.54 20.59 -14.03
C ILE A 237 -2.74 19.99 -14.76
N PHE A 238 -2.76 20.06 -16.09
CA PHE A 238 -3.76 19.42 -16.94
C PHE A 238 -3.09 18.64 -18.07
N VAL A 239 -3.52 17.41 -18.28
CA VAL A 239 -3.03 16.48 -19.30
C VAL A 239 -4.21 16.08 -20.17
N ASN A 240 -4.29 16.65 -21.38
CA ASN A 240 -5.32 16.29 -22.36
C ASN A 240 -4.73 15.32 -23.35
N THR A 241 -5.29 14.13 -23.46
CA THR A 241 -4.77 13.08 -24.33
C THR A 241 -5.10 13.34 -25.79
N ILE A 242 -4.22 12.88 -26.67
CA ILE A 242 -4.39 12.88 -28.12
C ILE A 242 -4.12 11.46 -28.58
N LYS A 243 -4.98 10.89 -29.44
CA LYS A 243 -4.70 9.56 -29.99
C LYS A 243 -3.56 9.64 -31.01
N PRO A 244 -2.62 8.68 -31.02
CA PRO A 244 -1.52 8.71 -31.98
C PRO A 244 -2.02 8.74 -33.43
N GLU A 245 -3.02 7.93 -33.75
CA GLU A 245 -3.61 7.83 -35.10
C GLU A 245 -4.37 9.08 -35.56
N GLU A 246 -4.76 9.96 -34.63
CA GLU A 246 -5.43 11.24 -34.91
C GLU A 246 -4.45 12.41 -34.90
N PHE A 247 -3.17 12.17 -34.56
CA PHE A 247 -2.16 13.23 -34.45
C PHE A 247 -1.43 13.43 -35.78
N GLU A 248 -1.68 14.57 -36.42
CA GLU A 248 -1.12 14.95 -37.74
C GLU A 248 0.41 14.79 -37.81
N TYR A 249 1.12 15.02 -36.70
CA TYR A 249 2.58 15.00 -36.66
C TYR A 249 3.18 13.69 -36.11
N LEU A 250 2.43 12.59 -36.15
CA LEU A 250 2.94 11.29 -35.70
C LEU A 250 4.22 10.89 -36.45
N ASP A 251 4.31 11.11 -37.76
CA ASP A 251 5.49 10.76 -38.56
C ASP A 251 6.76 11.46 -38.05
N GLU A 252 6.67 12.74 -37.65
CA GLU A 252 7.81 13.49 -37.10
C GLU A 252 8.28 12.94 -35.75
N ILE A 253 7.36 12.37 -34.95
CA ILE A 253 7.69 11.66 -33.72
C ILE A 253 8.41 10.35 -34.05
N MET A 254 7.93 9.61 -35.05
CA MET A 254 8.47 8.30 -35.42
C MET A 254 9.91 8.37 -35.93
N LYS A 255 10.39 9.52 -36.42
CA LYS A 255 11.80 9.70 -36.83
C LYS A 255 12.80 9.54 -35.69
N PHE A 256 12.40 9.75 -34.43
CA PHE A 256 13.27 9.50 -33.28
C PHE A 256 13.44 8.00 -32.98
N VAL A 257 12.50 7.16 -33.41
CA VAL A 257 12.45 5.75 -33.03
C VAL A 257 13.67 4.97 -33.53
N PRO A 258 14.03 4.98 -34.83
CA PRO A 258 15.21 4.26 -35.31
C PRO A 258 16.49 4.70 -34.61
N VAL A 259 16.65 6.01 -34.37
CA VAL A 259 17.83 6.56 -33.67
C VAL A 259 17.92 6.01 -32.24
N CYS A 260 16.79 5.94 -31.53
CA CYS A 260 16.75 5.36 -30.19
C CYS A 260 17.03 3.84 -30.19
N GLU A 261 16.45 3.09 -31.12
CA GLU A 261 16.66 1.63 -31.23
C GLU A 261 18.12 1.29 -31.58
N GLU A 262 18.73 2.02 -32.50
CA GLU A 262 20.14 1.84 -32.90
C GLU A 262 21.12 2.14 -31.75
N ASN A 263 20.74 3.03 -30.85
CA ASN A 263 21.54 3.41 -29.68
C ASN A 263 21.21 2.60 -28.43
N GLY A 264 20.41 1.53 -28.55
CA GLY A 264 20.11 0.64 -27.43
C GLY A 264 19.31 1.32 -26.31
N VAL A 265 18.52 2.35 -26.62
CA VAL A 265 17.65 3.03 -25.64
C VAL A 265 16.66 2.04 -25.04
N LYS A 266 16.54 2.05 -23.71
CA LYS A 266 15.62 1.21 -22.96
C LYS A 266 14.82 2.07 -21.97
N GLY A 267 13.56 1.72 -21.79
CA GLY A 267 12.68 2.41 -20.88
C GLY A 267 12.00 3.64 -21.48
N PRO A 268 11.63 4.62 -20.63
CA PRO A 268 10.81 5.76 -21.02
C PRO A 268 11.64 6.89 -21.66
N VAL A 269 11.17 7.41 -22.80
CA VAL A 269 11.69 8.61 -23.46
C VAL A 269 10.59 9.65 -23.57
N ASN A 270 10.74 10.76 -22.86
CA ASN A 270 9.82 11.89 -22.94
C ASN A 270 10.34 12.94 -23.91
N ILE A 271 9.56 13.27 -24.93
CA ILE A 271 9.87 14.33 -25.90
C ILE A 271 8.89 15.47 -25.70
N GLN A 272 9.39 16.71 -25.71
CA GLN A 272 8.57 17.91 -25.60
C GLN A 272 8.70 18.76 -26.85
N GLY A 273 7.56 19.28 -27.30
CA GLY A 273 7.48 20.10 -28.49
C GLY A 273 6.27 21.02 -28.48
N ARG A 274 6.15 21.81 -29.55
CA ARG A 274 5.01 22.69 -29.79
C ARG A 274 4.65 22.67 -31.26
N VAL A 275 3.36 22.59 -31.55
CA VAL A 275 2.83 22.74 -32.91
C VAL A 275 2.81 24.22 -33.25
N THR A 276 3.41 24.59 -34.38
CA THR A 276 3.49 25.96 -34.89
C THR A 276 2.89 26.03 -36.28
N GLU A 277 2.74 27.23 -36.86
CA GLU A 277 2.34 27.40 -38.27
C GLU A 277 3.27 26.67 -39.27
N LYS A 278 4.51 26.35 -38.88
CA LYS A 278 5.48 25.61 -39.70
C LYS A 278 5.49 24.10 -39.38
N GLY A 279 4.52 23.63 -38.60
CA GLY A 279 4.44 22.26 -38.07
C GLY A 279 5.03 22.13 -36.66
N ILE A 280 5.19 20.90 -36.19
CA ILE A 280 5.75 20.60 -34.87
C ILE A 280 7.28 20.81 -34.82
N PHE A 281 7.76 21.40 -33.73
CA PHE A 281 9.18 21.46 -33.38
C PHE A 281 9.39 20.92 -31.96
N PHE A 282 10.42 20.09 -31.80
CA PHE A 282 10.84 19.53 -30.52
C PHE A 282 11.99 20.34 -29.93
N PHE A 283 12.00 20.53 -28.62
CA PHE A 283 13.00 21.38 -27.96
C PHE A 283 13.68 20.72 -26.75
N GLU A 284 13.18 19.57 -26.30
CA GLU A 284 13.75 18.83 -25.19
C GLU A 284 13.38 17.34 -25.28
N MET A 285 14.27 16.50 -24.78
CA MET A 285 14.05 15.07 -24.61
C MET A 285 14.67 14.59 -23.29
N ASN A 286 13.92 13.81 -22.52
CA ASN A 286 14.36 13.26 -21.23
C ASN A 286 14.23 11.73 -21.24
N MET A 287 15.30 11.03 -20.88
CA MET A 287 15.36 9.55 -20.86
C MET A 287 14.83 8.97 -19.54
N ARG A 288 13.65 9.43 -19.10
CA ARG A 288 13.02 8.99 -17.84
C ARG A 288 11.49 9.06 -17.86
N PHE A 289 10.90 8.47 -16.82
CA PHE A 289 9.52 8.74 -16.41
C PHE A 289 9.33 10.23 -16.09
N THR A 290 8.09 10.67 -15.96
CA THR A 290 7.80 12.10 -15.72
C THR A 290 6.90 12.27 -14.52
N GLY A 291 6.76 13.52 -14.05
CA GLY A 291 5.80 13.85 -12.99
C GLY A 291 4.33 13.69 -13.39
N ILE A 292 4.02 13.23 -14.61
CA ILE A 292 2.67 12.86 -15.06
C ILE A 292 2.53 11.36 -15.33
N THR A 293 3.55 10.55 -15.05
CA THR A 293 3.49 9.10 -15.23
C THR A 293 2.30 8.47 -14.47
N GLY A 294 2.02 8.93 -13.24
CA GLY A 294 0.85 8.49 -12.48
C GLY A 294 -0.48 8.86 -13.17
N ASN A 295 -0.57 10.06 -13.76
CA ASN A 295 -1.74 10.47 -14.54
C ASN A 295 -1.91 9.61 -15.80
N ARG A 296 -0.83 9.28 -16.50
CA ARG A 296 -0.87 8.40 -17.68
C ARG A 296 -1.40 7.01 -17.31
N ALA A 297 -0.96 6.47 -16.18
CA ALA A 297 -1.47 5.21 -15.66
C ALA A 297 -2.97 5.27 -15.33
N LEU A 298 -3.45 6.34 -14.68
CA LEU A 298 -4.89 6.58 -14.42
C LEU A 298 -5.73 6.76 -15.70
N LEU A 299 -5.10 7.22 -16.78
CA LEU A 299 -5.69 7.32 -18.12
C LEU A 299 -5.67 5.99 -18.87
N GLY A 300 -5.04 4.93 -18.33
CA GLY A 300 -4.96 3.60 -18.92
C GLY A 300 -3.61 3.25 -19.54
N PHE A 301 -2.67 4.18 -19.60
CA PHE A 301 -1.31 3.96 -20.12
C PHE A 301 -0.33 3.72 -18.96
N ASN A 302 -0.32 2.51 -18.41
CA ASN A 302 0.56 2.15 -17.28
C ASN A 302 1.95 1.70 -17.78
N GLU A 303 2.76 2.69 -18.17
CA GLU A 303 4.10 2.48 -18.71
C GLU A 303 5.11 1.88 -17.71
N VAL A 304 4.90 2.10 -16.40
CA VAL A 304 5.79 1.57 -15.36
C VAL A 304 5.53 0.07 -15.17
N ASP A 305 4.26 -0.35 -15.07
CA ASP A 305 3.89 -1.77 -14.99
C ASP A 305 4.42 -2.56 -16.20
N PHE A 306 4.30 -1.98 -17.41
CA PHE A 306 4.85 -2.57 -18.61
C PHE A 306 6.37 -2.78 -18.50
N LEU A 307 7.13 -1.73 -18.17
CA LEU A 307 8.58 -1.80 -18.14
C LEU A 307 9.11 -2.71 -17.03
N VAL A 308 8.47 -2.70 -15.85
CA VAL A 308 8.84 -3.62 -14.77
C VAL A 308 8.66 -5.07 -15.22
N LYS A 309 7.51 -5.43 -15.80
CA LYS A 309 7.27 -6.79 -16.30
C LYS A 309 8.23 -7.18 -17.42
N ASP A 310 8.42 -6.29 -18.40
CA ASP A 310 9.29 -6.54 -19.55
C ASP A 310 10.76 -6.76 -19.12
N PHE A 311 11.27 -5.96 -18.17
CA PHE A 311 12.63 -6.14 -17.66
C PHE A 311 12.81 -7.45 -16.88
N MET A 312 11.76 -7.87 -16.17
CA MET A 312 11.71 -9.13 -15.42
C MET A 312 11.36 -10.36 -16.30
N GLY A 313 11.12 -10.18 -17.60
CA GLY A 313 10.76 -11.27 -18.50
C GLY A 313 9.33 -11.80 -18.33
N GLU A 314 8.47 -11.05 -17.65
CA GLU A 314 7.05 -11.36 -17.47
C GLU A 314 6.22 -10.87 -18.68
N PRO A 315 5.07 -11.49 -18.99
CA PRO A 315 4.17 -11.00 -20.02
C PRO A 315 3.70 -9.56 -19.74
N ALA A 316 4.07 -8.64 -20.64
CA ALA A 316 3.76 -7.22 -20.53
C ALA A 316 3.04 -6.73 -21.79
N ARG A 317 2.09 -5.81 -21.63
CA ARG A 317 1.45 -5.10 -22.74
C ARG A 317 1.09 -3.67 -22.33
N ILE A 318 1.20 -2.75 -23.27
CA ILE A 318 0.66 -1.40 -23.14
C ILE A 318 -0.71 -1.38 -23.80
N GLU A 319 -1.72 -0.98 -23.04
CA GLU A 319 -3.08 -0.81 -23.53
C GLU A 319 -3.29 0.60 -24.12
N ASN A 320 -4.37 0.75 -24.88
CA ASN A 320 -4.87 2.06 -25.28
C ASN A 320 -5.30 2.89 -24.06
N TYR A 321 -5.31 4.21 -24.22
CA TYR A 321 -5.66 5.16 -23.16
C TYR A 321 -6.93 5.95 -23.43
N SER A 322 -7.51 6.48 -22.36
CA SER A 322 -8.77 7.21 -22.36
C SER A 322 -8.62 8.60 -22.98
N ILE A 323 -9.52 8.93 -23.91
CA ILE A 323 -9.68 10.27 -24.49
C ILE A 323 -10.77 11.11 -23.83
N ASN A 324 -11.67 10.47 -23.07
CA ASN A 324 -12.80 11.12 -22.40
C ASN A 324 -12.48 11.50 -20.94
N LYS A 325 -11.18 11.55 -20.60
CA LYS A 325 -10.68 11.93 -19.28
C LYS A 325 -9.55 12.94 -19.45
N VAL A 326 -9.49 13.89 -18.54
CA VAL A 326 -8.37 14.83 -18.42
C VAL A 326 -7.57 14.42 -17.20
N GLY A 327 -6.26 14.26 -17.36
CA GLY A 327 -5.38 14.09 -16.21
C GLY A 327 -5.28 15.42 -15.47
N VAL A 328 -5.50 15.41 -14.15
CA VAL A 328 -5.39 16.61 -13.29
C VAL A 328 -4.34 16.35 -12.24
N ARG A 329 -3.40 17.29 -12.04
CA ARG A 329 -2.35 17.18 -11.02
C ARG A 329 -2.34 18.44 -10.16
N GLN A 330 -2.47 18.25 -8.85
CA GLN A 330 -2.50 19.32 -7.84
C GLN A 330 -1.81 18.84 -6.55
N VAL A 331 -1.86 19.65 -5.50
CA VAL A 331 -1.35 19.30 -4.17
C VAL A 331 -2.23 18.21 -3.56
N ALA A 332 -1.60 17.16 -3.04
CA ALA A 332 -2.25 16.09 -2.29
C ALA A 332 -1.73 16.06 -0.85
N CYS A 333 -2.56 15.56 0.07
CA CYS A 333 -2.24 15.49 1.49
C CYS A 333 -2.32 14.03 1.96
N THR A 334 -1.41 13.66 2.86
CA THR A 334 -1.43 12.36 3.52
C THR A 334 -0.89 12.49 4.94
N THR A 335 -1.06 11.44 5.73
CA THR A 335 -0.49 11.28 7.07
C THR A 335 0.35 10.02 7.10
N ILE A 336 1.45 10.05 7.85
CA ILE A 336 2.33 8.89 8.04
C ILE A 336 2.58 8.67 9.53
N PRO A 337 2.67 7.42 10.01
CA PRO A 337 3.04 7.13 11.38
C PRO A 337 4.43 7.70 11.71
N LYS A 338 4.55 8.23 12.94
CA LYS A 338 5.85 8.61 13.50
C LYS A 338 6.72 7.36 13.69
N GLU A 339 8.04 7.51 13.59
CA GLU A 339 8.99 6.40 13.84
C GLU A 339 8.95 5.92 15.28
N THR A 340 8.88 6.87 16.21
CA THR A 340 8.76 6.59 17.65
C THR A 340 7.46 7.20 18.15
N LEU A 341 6.59 6.34 18.70
CA LEU A 341 5.41 6.76 19.43
C LEU A 341 5.87 7.23 20.81
N SER A 342 6.15 8.53 20.95
CA SER A 342 6.46 9.15 22.26
C SER A 342 5.21 9.47 23.08
N ALA A 343 4.02 9.20 22.52
CA ALA A 343 2.73 9.53 23.11
C ALA A 343 1.90 8.26 23.32
N LYS A 344 1.01 8.32 24.30
CA LYS A 344 0.03 7.29 24.60
C LYS A 344 -0.86 6.98 23.40
N LYS A 345 -1.17 5.70 23.20
CA LYS A 345 -1.97 5.23 22.05
C LYS A 345 -3.45 5.57 22.20
N THR A 346 -4.12 5.84 21.08
CA THR A 346 -5.58 5.90 20.97
C THR A 346 -6.11 4.62 20.31
N TYR A 347 -6.98 3.91 21.02
CA TYR A 347 -7.63 2.69 20.54
C TYR A 347 -9.02 3.00 20.00
N THR A 348 -9.41 2.36 18.90
CA THR A 348 -10.79 2.38 18.40
C THR A 348 -11.30 0.97 18.16
N LEU A 349 -12.43 0.62 18.78
CA LEU A 349 -12.92 -0.76 18.84
C LEU A 349 -14.32 -0.87 18.26
N LEU A 350 -14.56 -1.92 17.47
CA LEU A 350 -15.91 -2.39 17.13
C LEU A 350 -16.23 -3.64 17.94
N GLY A 351 -17.50 -3.85 18.29
CA GLY A 351 -17.94 -5.07 18.99
C GLY A 351 -17.44 -5.18 20.42
N ALA A 352 -17.09 -4.06 21.06
CA ALA A 352 -16.57 -4.02 22.43
C ALA A 352 -17.51 -4.63 23.48
N GLY A 353 -18.83 -4.59 23.26
CA GLY A 353 -19.81 -5.25 24.12
C GLY A 353 -19.86 -6.79 23.98
N GLY A 354 -19.05 -7.37 23.08
CA GLY A 354 -18.88 -8.82 22.93
C GLY A 354 -17.94 -9.42 23.99
N PHE A 355 -17.82 -10.74 24.02
CA PHE A 355 -17.04 -11.46 25.03
C PHE A 355 -15.55 -11.12 25.00
N VAL A 356 -14.92 -11.20 23.82
CA VAL A 356 -13.48 -10.88 23.67
C VAL A 356 -13.21 -9.38 23.87
N GLY A 357 -14.10 -8.52 23.34
CA GLY A 357 -13.96 -7.08 23.46
C GLY A 357 -13.98 -6.57 24.90
N GLN A 358 -14.81 -7.16 25.76
CA GLN A 358 -14.85 -6.82 27.19
C GLN A 358 -13.53 -7.18 27.88
N HIS A 359 -13.06 -8.41 27.72
CA HIS A 359 -11.79 -8.85 28.33
C HIS A 359 -10.59 -8.05 27.84
N PHE A 360 -10.58 -7.64 26.57
CA PHE A 360 -9.52 -6.79 26.03
C PHE A 360 -9.53 -5.39 26.67
N ILE A 361 -10.71 -4.80 26.87
CA ILE A 361 -10.84 -3.50 27.54
C ILE A 361 -10.45 -3.62 29.01
N GLU A 362 -10.91 -4.65 29.71
CA GLU A 362 -10.54 -4.92 31.11
C GLU A 362 -9.03 -5.04 31.27
N ASP A 363 -8.36 -5.84 30.43
CA ASP A 363 -6.91 -6.02 30.45
C ASP A 363 -6.15 -4.70 30.17
N LEU A 364 -6.60 -3.89 29.20
CA LEU A 364 -6.05 -2.55 28.96
C LEU A 364 -6.16 -1.64 30.19
N LEU A 365 -7.32 -1.65 30.86
CA LEU A 365 -7.57 -0.82 32.05
C LEU A 365 -6.76 -1.30 33.26
N GLU A 366 -6.67 -2.62 33.47
CA GLU A 366 -5.98 -3.25 34.60
C GLU A 366 -4.46 -3.11 34.52
N LYS A 367 -3.87 -3.31 33.34
CA LYS A 367 -2.43 -3.11 33.13
C LYS A 367 -2.00 -1.66 33.27
N ASN A 368 -2.98 -0.74 33.28
CA ASN A 368 -2.78 0.69 33.16
C ASN A 368 -1.84 0.99 31.99
N ASP A 369 -2.05 0.29 30.88
CA ASP A 369 -1.26 0.42 29.66
C ASP A 369 -1.20 1.90 29.26
N ASP A 370 -0.07 2.31 28.67
CA ASP A 370 0.21 3.70 28.29
C ASP A 370 -0.68 4.13 27.10
N PHE A 371 -1.98 4.31 27.36
CA PHE A 371 -3.00 4.69 26.39
C PHE A 371 -3.76 5.94 26.84
N GLU A 372 -4.16 6.75 25.87
CA GLU A 372 -4.80 8.04 26.09
C GLU A 372 -6.31 7.88 26.14
N ARG A 373 -6.86 7.10 25.20
CA ARG A 373 -8.30 6.94 25.02
C ARG A 373 -8.67 5.63 24.34
N ILE A 374 -9.86 5.12 24.67
CA ILE A 374 -10.53 4.02 23.97
C ILE A 374 -11.86 4.53 23.39
N ASN A 375 -11.95 4.57 22.07
CA ASN A 375 -13.16 4.92 21.35
C ASN A 375 -13.95 3.65 21.01
N LEU A 376 -15.21 3.56 21.42
CA LEU A 376 -16.08 2.43 21.12
C LEU A 376 -17.11 2.85 20.07
N ILE A 377 -17.06 2.28 18.87
CA ILE A 377 -18.05 2.57 17.82
C ILE A 377 -19.06 1.42 17.79
N CYS A 378 -20.32 1.74 18.01
CA CYS A 378 -21.40 0.77 18.10
C CYS A 378 -22.58 1.13 17.21
N ARG A 379 -23.45 0.14 16.94
CA ARG A 379 -24.75 0.40 16.31
C ARG A 379 -25.57 1.34 17.20
N ASP A 380 -26.36 2.20 16.59
CA ASP A 380 -27.22 3.15 17.29
C ASP A 380 -28.12 2.49 18.34
N SER A 381 -28.67 1.32 18.01
CA SER A 381 -29.49 0.49 18.93
C SER A 381 -28.73 -0.01 20.16
N SER A 382 -27.39 -0.06 20.11
CA SER A 382 -26.52 -0.52 21.18
C SER A 382 -25.94 0.61 22.05
N TYR A 383 -26.12 1.88 21.64
CA TYR A 383 -25.48 3.03 22.27
C TYR A 383 -25.77 3.17 23.77
N ARG A 384 -27.05 3.06 24.14
CA ARG A 384 -27.47 3.15 25.55
C ARG A 384 -26.80 2.07 26.41
N LYS A 385 -26.84 0.82 25.93
CA LYS A 385 -26.20 -0.33 26.59
C LYS A 385 -24.69 -0.15 26.75
N TYR A 386 -24.02 0.46 25.77
CA TYR A 386 -22.58 0.69 25.84
C TYR A 386 -22.24 1.74 26.90
N ASN A 387 -22.96 2.86 26.94
CA ASN A 387 -22.73 3.90 27.96
C ASN A 387 -23.04 3.43 29.39
N GLU A 388 -24.06 2.60 29.57
CA GLU A 388 -24.37 2.00 30.88
C GLU A 388 -23.29 0.99 31.33
N ARG A 389 -22.63 0.31 30.37
CA ARG A 389 -21.63 -0.72 30.64
C ARG A 389 -20.22 -0.16 30.84
N PHE A 390 -19.83 0.84 30.06
CA PHE A 390 -18.46 1.37 30.04
C PHE A 390 -18.46 2.81 30.60
N SER A 391 -18.08 2.95 31.87
CA SER A 391 -18.13 4.22 32.62
C SER A 391 -16.76 4.85 32.92
N ASP A 392 -15.65 4.20 32.55
CA ASP A 392 -14.31 4.76 32.70
C ASP A 392 -14.16 6.03 31.86
N ASN A 393 -13.55 7.08 32.44
CA ASN A 393 -13.44 8.40 31.82
C ASN A 393 -12.53 8.43 30.58
N ARG A 394 -11.69 7.41 30.37
CA ARG A 394 -10.87 7.24 29.18
C ARG A 394 -11.62 6.54 28.04
N ILE A 395 -12.84 6.07 28.28
CA ILE A 395 -13.68 5.41 27.28
C ILE A 395 -14.72 6.39 26.74
N VAL A 396 -14.84 6.48 25.42
CA VAL A 396 -15.87 7.28 24.76
C VAL A 396 -16.66 6.41 23.79
N VAL A 397 -17.98 6.44 23.89
CA VAL A 397 -18.89 5.66 23.03
C VAL A 397 -19.44 6.56 21.92
N TYR A 398 -19.38 6.07 20.69
CA TYR A 398 -19.90 6.73 19.49
C TYR A 398 -20.95 5.85 18.80
N LYS A 399 -21.94 6.49 18.18
CA LYS A 399 -22.94 5.83 17.34
C LYS A 399 -22.40 5.69 15.92
N SER A 400 -22.84 4.64 15.23
CA SER A 400 -22.52 4.38 13.83
C SER A 400 -22.98 5.50 12.88
N SER A 401 -24.03 6.22 13.28
CA SER A 401 -24.61 7.36 12.57
C SER A 401 -23.94 8.71 12.85
N ASP A 402 -22.99 8.79 13.80
CA ASP A 402 -22.33 10.05 14.11
C ASP A 402 -21.54 10.57 12.89
N SER A 403 -21.73 11.85 12.56
CA SER A 403 -21.24 12.46 11.32
C SER A 403 -19.73 12.75 11.30
N PHE A 404 -19.05 12.53 12.43
CA PHE A 404 -17.63 12.83 12.63
C PHE A 404 -16.79 11.57 12.89
N LEU A 405 -17.33 10.37 12.62
CA LEU A 405 -16.61 9.11 12.83
C LEU A 405 -15.30 9.03 12.04
N GLU A 406 -15.25 9.61 10.85
CA GLU A 406 -14.04 9.72 10.03
C GLU A 406 -12.93 10.46 10.80
N THR A 407 -13.26 11.51 11.54
CA THR A 407 -12.32 12.23 12.41
C THR A 407 -11.80 11.32 13.54
N ILE A 408 -12.66 10.49 14.12
CA ILE A 408 -12.26 9.53 15.16
C ILE A 408 -11.31 8.48 14.60
N TYR A 409 -11.58 7.97 13.40
CA TYR A 409 -10.67 7.06 12.72
C TYR A 409 -9.31 7.71 12.42
N CYS A 410 -9.27 8.97 11.98
CA CYS A 410 -8.01 9.71 11.76
C CYS A 410 -7.18 9.93 13.04
N GLN A 411 -7.81 9.86 14.23
CA GLN A 411 -7.12 9.94 15.52
C GLN A 411 -6.65 8.58 16.05
N THR A 412 -6.99 7.48 15.37
CA THR A 412 -6.77 6.12 15.86
C THR A 412 -5.36 5.63 15.55
N ASP A 413 -4.64 5.17 16.57
CA ASP A 413 -3.36 4.49 16.42
C ASP A 413 -3.52 2.98 16.22
N VAL A 414 -4.49 2.40 16.95
CA VAL A 414 -4.78 0.97 16.93
C VAL A 414 -6.28 0.75 16.80
N PHE A 415 -6.68 0.03 15.76
CA PHE A 415 -8.05 -0.41 15.58
C PHE A 415 -8.18 -1.92 15.80
N VAL A 416 -9.22 -2.35 16.53
CA VAL A 416 -9.54 -3.77 16.68
C VAL A 416 -11.03 -4.02 16.44
N ASN A 417 -11.33 -4.90 15.49
CA ASN A 417 -12.69 -5.36 15.23
C ASN A 417 -12.99 -6.64 16.02
N PHE A 418 -13.77 -6.51 17.11
CA PHE A 418 -14.34 -7.62 17.87
C PHE A 418 -15.77 -8.00 17.44
N SER A 419 -16.32 -7.32 16.42
CA SER A 419 -17.68 -7.59 15.96
C SER A 419 -17.83 -9.06 15.60
N SER A 420 -18.64 -9.73 16.41
CA SER A 420 -18.85 -11.16 16.28
C SER A 420 -19.91 -11.43 15.22
N ALA A 421 -19.70 -12.50 14.45
CA ALA A 421 -20.73 -13.01 13.58
C ALA A 421 -21.91 -13.49 14.45
N LEU A 422 -23.13 -13.17 14.01
CA LEU A 422 -24.34 -13.54 14.72
C LEU A 422 -24.74 -14.96 14.30
N ALA A 423 -24.74 -15.88 15.26
CA ALA A 423 -25.21 -17.24 15.06
C ALA A 423 -26.67 -17.33 15.55
N TYR A 424 -27.52 -18.00 14.76
CA TYR A 424 -28.92 -18.26 15.10
C TYR A 424 -29.79 -17.00 15.28
N CYS A 425 -29.40 -15.87 14.68
CA CYS A 425 -30.20 -14.66 14.55
C CYS A 425 -31.00 -14.66 13.23
N PRO A 426 -32.08 -13.85 13.12
CA PRO A 426 -32.75 -13.58 11.86
C PRO A 426 -31.80 -13.04 10.79
N ASP A 427 -32.08 -13.35 9.52
CA ASP A 427 -31.24 -12.93 8.38
C ASP A 427 -31.09 -11.41 8.27
N GLU A 428 -32.12 -10.65 8.68
CA GLU A 428 -32.09 -9.19 8.71
C GLU A 428 -31.02 -8.66 9.68
N GLU A 429 -30.96 -9.20 10.90
CA GLU A 429 -29.93 -8.83 11.88
C GLU A 429 -28.52 -9.21 11.42
N ILE A 430 -28.39 -10.36 10.75
CA ILE A 430 -27.13 -10.81 10.14
C ILE A 430 -26.70 -9.82 9.05
N TYR A 431 -27.62 -9.44 8.17
CA TYR A 431 -27.37 -8.47 7.10
C TYR A 431 -26.96 -7.11 7.67
N GLU A 432 -27.66 -6.61 8.69
CA GLU A 432 -27.30 -5.36 9.36
C GLU A 432 -25.90 -5.42 9.99
N ALA A 433 -25.52 -6.54 10.61
CA ALA A 433 -24.20 -6.71 11.20
C ALA A 433 -23.06 -6.75 10.17
N ILE A 434 -23.29 -7.35 9.00
CA ILE A 434 -22.34 -7.33 7.88
C ILE A 434 -22.24 -5.92 7.31
N THR A 435 -23.39 -5.28 7.05
CA THR A 435 -23.47 -3.93 6.48
C THR A 435 -22.80 -2.90 7.38
N PHE A 436 -23.00 -2.99 8.70
CA PHE A 436 -22.32 -2.16 9.68
C PHE A 436 -20.80 -2.24 9.53
N GLN A 437 -20.24 -3.45 9.49
CA GLN A 437 -18.79 -3.65 9.35
C GLN A 437 -18.26 -3.17 7.99
N TYR A 438 -19.01 -3.41 6.91
CA TYR A 438 -18.69 -2.90 5.59
C TYR A 438 -18.60 -1.37 5.59
N GLN A 439 -19.63 -0.68 6.10
CA GLN A 439 -19.65 0.78 6.19
C GLN A 439 -18.50 1.33 7.05
N GLN A 440 -18.19 0.69 8.18
CA GLN A 440 -17.04 1.11 9.00
C GLN A 440 -15.71 0.94 8.26
N SER A 441 -15.52 -0.16 7.52
CA SER A 441 -14.29 -0.39 6.75
C SER A 441 -14.06 0.73 5.70
N LEU A 442 -15.11 1.20 5.02
CA LEU A 442 -15.00 2.29 4.06
C LEU A 442 -14.54 3.60 4.71
N LYS A 443 -15.02 3.90 5.92
CA LYS A 443 -14.61 5.10 6.68
C LYS A 443 -13.14 5.03 7.11
N MET A 444 -12.65 3.84 7.42
CA MET A 444 -11.26 3.62 7.83
C MET A 444 -10.24 3.74 6.69
N ALA A 445 -10.65 3.46 5.43
CA ALA A 445 -9.74 3.40 4.28
C ALA A 445 -8.93 4.68 4.02
N ARG A 446 -9.37 5.83 4.56
CA ARG A 446 -8.71 7.14 4.40
C ARG A 446 -8.03 7.64 5.67
N ALA A 447 -8.11 6.88 6.75
CA ALA A 447 -7.62 7.31 8.06
C ALA A 447 -6.14 6.99 8.31
N ASN A 448 -5.50 6.19 7.45
CA ASN A 448 -4.11 5.75 7.60
C ASN A 448 -3.80 5.16 8.99
N ILE A 449 -4.74 4.37 9.53
CA ILE A 449 -4.61 3.78 10.86
C ILE A 449 -3.39 2.85 10.88
N PRO A 450 -2.40 3.06 11.76
CA PRO A 450 -1.15 2.31 11.73
C PRO A 450 -1.33 0.79 11.88
N VAL A 451 -2.22 0.36 12.77
CA VAL A 451 -2.47 -1.06 13.06
C VAL A 451 -3.97 -1.34 13.07
N ILE A 452 -4.39 -2.32 12.26
CA ILE A 452 -5.78 -2.76 12.15
C ILE A 452 -5.82 -4.27 12.39
N ILE A 453 -6.48 -4.69 13.45
CA ILE A 453 -6.66 -6.10 13.80
C ILE A 453 -8.12 -6.49 13.60
N ASN A 454 -8.35 -7.56 12.85
CA ASN A 454 -9.67 -8.16 12.69
C ASN A 454 -9.74 -9.52 13.41
N VAL A 455 -10.71 -9.68 14.31
CA VAL A 455 -10.92 -10.94 15.03
C VAL A 455 -11.81 -11.87 14.22
N SER A 456 -11.19 -12.90 13.65
CA SER A 456 -11.85 -13.96 12.89
C SER A 456 -11.88 -15.29 13.66
N SER A 457 -12.28 -16.37 13.02
CA SER A 457 -12.46 -17.69 13.63
C SER A 457 -12.00 -18.82 12.73
N GLN A 458 -11.50 -19.89 13.33
CA GLN A 458 -11.22 -21.16 12.64
C GLN A 458 -12.44 -21.79 11.95
N SER A 459 -13.66 -21.30 12.22
CA SER A 459 -14.89 -21.80 11.60
C SER A 459 -14.92 -21.67 10.07
N VAL A 460 -14.04 -20.83 9.50
CA VAL A 460 -13.90 -20.67 8.04
C VAL A 460 -13.24 -21.88 7.38
N TYR A 461 -12.58 -22.75 8.16
CA TYR A 461 -12.00 -23.98 7.68
C TYR A 461 -13.00 -25.14 7.61
N SER A 462 -12.59 -26.21 6.90
CA SER A 462 -13.31 -27.48 6.89
C SER A 462 -13.39 -28.10 8.28
N GLN A 463 -14.60 -28.26 8.81
CA GLN A 463 -14.83 -28.92 10.10
C GLN A 463 -14.89 -30.44 10.01
N SER A 464 -14.88 -31.03 8.80
CA SER A 464 -14.99 -32.48 8.58
C SER A 464 -13.66 -33.15 8.21
N SER A 465 -12.58 -32.38 8.06
CA SER A 465 -11.25 -32.92 7.74
C SER A 465 -10.48 -33.15 9.05
N ASN A 466 -9.94 -34.35 9.28
CA ASN A 466 -9.16 -34.63 10.49
C ASN A 466 -7.68 -34.27 10.36
N GLU A 467 -7.40 -33.00 10.13
CA GLU A 467 -6.05 -32.45 10.01
C GLU A 467 -5.92 -31.16 10.84
N GLU A 468 -4.68 -30.77 11.16
CA GLU A 468 -4.38 -29.46 11.73
C GLU A 468 -4.33 -28.42 10.60
N LYS A 469 -5.30 -27.50 10.57
CA LYS A 469 -5.40 -26.53 9.47
C LYS A 469 -4.38 -25.41 9.64
N THR A 470 -3.61 -25.16 8.61
CA THR A 470 -2.69 -24.01 8.50
C THR A 470 -3.39 -22.80 7.87
N GLU A 471 -2.73 -21.64 7.81
CA GLU A 471 -3.28 -20.42 7.20
C GLU A 471 -3.57 -20.57 5.70
N ILE A 472 -2.89 -21.50 5.03
CA ILE A 472 -3.07 -21.79 3.59
C ILE A 472 -4.16 -22.82 3.30
N ALA A 473 -4.73 -23.44 4.35
CA ALA A 473 -5.81 -24.42 4.17
C ALA A 473 -7.03 -23.76 3.49
N PRO A 474 -7.70 -24.48 2.57
CA PRO A 474 -8.81 -23.91 1.81
C PRO A 474 -9.99 -23.56 2.72
N VAL A 475 -10.60 -22.42 2.43
CA VAL A 475 -11.80 -21.94 3.10
C VAL A 475 -12.99 -22.80 2.69
N LYS A 476 -13.76 -23.33 3.65
CA LYS A 476 -14.98 -24.13 3.42
C LYS A 476 -16.13 -23.60 4.28
N LEU A 477 -16.97 -22.77 3.67
CA LEU A 477 -18.04 -22.05 4.35
C LEU A 477 -19.33 -22.90 4.40
N LYS A 478 -19.53 -23.62 5.51
CA LYS A 478 -20.72 -24.48 5.71
C LYS A 478 -21.83 -23.83 6.54
N THR A 479 -21.58 -22.70 7.18
CA THR A 479 -22.52 -22.05 8.10
C THR A 479 -22.61 -20.55 7.84
N ALA A 480 -23.77 -19.93 8.14
CA ALA A 480 -23.93 -18.47 8.08
C ALA A 480 -22.89 -17.72 8.92
N TYR A 481 -22.48 -18.30 10.06
CA TYR A 481 -21.41 -17.75 10.90
C TYR A 481 -20.05 -17.73 10.17
N ALA A 482 -19.67 -18.83 9.51
CA ALA A 482 -18.43 -18.90 8.74
C ALA A 482 -18.45 -17.92 7.55
N HIS A 483 -19.59 -17.79 6.86
CA HIS A 483 -19.77 -16.80 5.79
C HIS A 483 -19.50 -15.38 6.29
N GLN A 484 -20.14 -14.97 7.40
CA GLN A 484 -19.95 -13.64 8.00
C GLN A 484 -18.49 -13.36 8.35
N LYS A 485 -17.80 -14.32 9.00
CA LYS A 485 -16.39 -14.16 9.37
C LYS A 485 -15.50 -14.01 8.15
N PHE A 486 -15.70 -14.82 7.11
CA PHE A 486 -14.90 -14.72 5.89
C PHE A 486 -15.16 -13.44 5.09
N ILE A 487 -16.42 -12.99 4.99
CA ILE A 487 -16.75 -11.70 4.36
C ILE A 487 -16.07 -10.54 5.11
N CYS A 488 -16.08 -10.58 6.44
CA CYS A 488 -15.38 -9.60 7.27
C CYS A 488 -13.86 -9.59 7.02
N GLU A 489 -13.22 -10.76 6.92
CA GLU A 489 -11.81 -10.84 6.50
C GLU A 489 -11.57 -10.13 5.17
N GLN A 490 -12.46 -10.25 4.18
CA GLN A 490 -12.32 -9.56 2.89
C GLN A 490 -12.38 -8.04 3.04
N PHE A 491 -13.32 -7.51 3.84
CA PHE A 491 -13.44 -6.07 4.07
C PHE A 491 -12.15 -5.49 4.65
N PHE A 492 -11.65 -6.06 5.74
CA PHE A 492 -10.45 -5.53 6.39
C PHE A 492 -9.18 -5.79 5.57
N ASN A 493 -9.01 -6.99 4.99
CA ASN A 493 -7.84 -7.27 4.15
C ASN A 493 -7.75 -6.30 2.95
N SER A 494 -8.89 -5.83 2.42
CA SER A 494 -8.90 -4.84 1.35
C SER A 494 -8.33 -3.48 1.78
N LEU A 495 -8.39 -3.12 3.07
CA LEU A 495 -7.79 -1.88 3.59
C LEU A 495 -6.26 -1.93 3.46
N GLY A 496 -5.65 -3.06 3.82
CA GLY A 496 -4.19 -3.23 3.71
C GLY A 496 -3.70 -3.15 2.26
N THR A 497 -4.54 -3.54 1.30
CA THR A 497 -4.19 -3.44 -0.13
C THR A 497 -4.31 -2.03 -0.71
N ASN A 498 -5.12 -1.17 -0.11
CA ASN A 498 -5.37 0.19 -0.61
C ASN A 498 -4.67 1.27 0.23
N THR A 499 -4.19 0.91 1.42
CA THR A 499 -3.52 1.77 2.37
C THR A 499 -2.25 1.09 2.86
N PRO A 500 -1.14 1.12 2.08
CA PRO A 500 0.08 0.36 2.38
C PRO A 500 0.68 0.66 3.76
N VAL A 501 0.46 1.88 4.26
CA VAL A 501 0.91 2.30 5.58
C VAL A 501 0.16 1.63 6.75
N SER A 502 -1.04 1.10 6.49
CA SER A 502 -1.86 0.39 7.48
C SER A 502 -1.50 -1.09 7.54
N LYS A 503 -1.00 -1.52 8.70
CA LYS A 503 -0.69 -2.93 8.96
C LYS A 503 -1.98 -3.64 9.35
N VAL A 504 -2.55 -4.36 8.38
CA VAL A 504 -3.79 -5.13 8.58
C VAL A 504 -3.49 -6.60 8.81
N ILE A 505 -4.11 -7.16 9.85
CA ILE A 505 -4.03 -8.58 10.16
C ILE A 505 -5.36 -9.11 10.67
N SER A 506 -5.77 -10.26 10.17
CA SER A 506 -6.89 -11.02 10.70
C SER A 506 -6.39 -12.22 11.51
N LEU A 507 -6.85 -12.33 12.75
CA LEU A 507 -6.50 -13.41 13.67
C LEU A 507 -7.64 -14.43 13.72
N ARG A 508 -7.39 -15.66 13.27
CA ARG A 508 -8.37 -16.75 13.33
C ARG A 508 -8.23 -17.48 14.65
N PHE A 509 -9.12 -17.16 15.59
CA PHE A 509 -9.13 -17.82 16.89
C PHE A 509 -9.86 -19.17 16.87
N THR A 510 -9.37 -20.08 17.70
CA THR A 510 -10.01 -21.37 17.96
C THR A 510 -11.14 -21.24 18.97
N ARG A 511 -11.60 -22.35 19.56
CA ARG A 511 -12.69 -22.29 20.56
C ARG A 511 -12.17 -21.60 21.83
N ILE A 512 -12.65 -20.37 22.03
CA ILE A 512 -12.28 -19.53 23.18
C ILE A 512 -13.07 -19.99 24.41
N LEU A 513 -12.37 -20.17 25.53
CA LEU A 513 -12.91 -20.54 26.83
C LEU A 513 -12.46 -19.54 27.90
N ASP A 514 -13.30 -19.35 28.91
CA ASP A 514 -12.92 -18.63 30.14
C ASP A 514 -13.31 -19.46 31.36
N GLY A 515 -12.29 -19.88 32.12
CA GLY A 515 -12.44 -20.66 33.33
C GLY A 515 -13.22 -19.92 34.45
N LYS A 516 -13.30 -18.59 34.40
CA LYS A 516 -14.01 -17.76 35.38
C LYS A 516 -15.47 -17.49 35.01
N ASP A 517 -15.91 -17.84 33.80
CA ASP A 517 -17.28 -17.59 33.34
C ASP A 517 -18.18 -18.82 33.54
N ASN A 518 -19.24 -18.69 34.34
CA ASN A 518 -20.26 -19.73 34.54
C ASN A 518 -21.37 -19.70 33.46
N ASN A 519 -21.25 -18.84 32.45
CA ASN A 519 -22.29 -18.66 31.41
C ASN A 519 -22.19 -19.65 30.24
N LYS A 520 -23.17 -19.53 29.32
CA LYS A 520 -23.33 -20.35 28.10
C LYS A 520 -22.13 -20.41 27.15
N ILE A 521 -21.16 -19.49 27.27
CA ILE A 521 -20.03 -19.34 26.33
C ILE A 521 -19.14 -20.61 26.30
N ASN A 522 -18.92 -21.22 27.46
CA ASN A 522 -18.09 -22.41 27.60
C ASN A 522 -18.76 -23.69 27.07
N GLY A 523 -20.08 -23.66 26.82
CA GLY A 523 -20.83 -24.72 26.13
C GLY A 523 -20.59 -26.11 26.70
N PHE A 524 -20.31 -27.09 25.84
CA PHE A 524 -19.96 -28.46 26.24
C PHE A 524 -18.81 -28.50 27.24
N PHE A 525 -17.73 -27.75 26.99
CA PHE A 525 -16.51 -27.81 27.81
C PHE A 525 -16.73 -27.29 29.23
N GLY A 526 -17.53 -26.24 29.43
CA GLY A 526 -17.90 -25.79 30.79
C GLY A 526 -18.93 -26.69 31.48
N LYS A 527 -19.85 -27.28 30.71
CA LYS A 527 -20.94 -28.13 31.27
C LYS A 527 -20.43 -29.47 31.80
N VAL A 528 -19.37 -30.02 31.20
CA VAL A 528 -18.80 -31.31 31.61
C VAL A 528 -18.33 -31.32 33.07
N PRO A 529 -17.42 -30.43 33.52
CA PRO A 529 -17.03 -30.36 34.92
C PRO A 529 -18.21 -30.06 35.84
N GLU A 530 -19.17 -29.22 35.41
CA GLU A 530 -20.34 -28.87 36.22
C GLU A 530 -21.22 -30.09 36.54
N VAL A 531 -21.57 -30.89 35.54
CA VAL A 531 -22.41 -32.09 35.73
C VAL A 531 -21.69 -33.13 36.59
N LEU A 532 -20.39 -33.34 36.38
CA LEU A 532 -19.60 -34.30 37.15
C LEU A 532 -19.46 -33.87 38.62
N LEU A 533 -19.23 -32.58 38.89
CA LEU A 533 -19.18 -32.03 40.25
C LEU A 533 -20.52 -32.16 40.98
N LYS A 534 -21.64 -32.04 40.27
CA LYS A 534 -23.00 -32.25 40.80
C LYS A 534 -23.39 -33.73 40.91
N GLY A 535 -22.49 -34.66 40.60
CA GLY A 535 -22.72 -36.11 40.69
C GLY A 535 -23.57 -36.70 39.57
N GLY A 536 -23.77 -35.96 38.47
CA GLY A 536 -24.46 -36.45 37.28
C GLY A 536 -23.56 -37.27 36.36
N ASN A 537 -24.18 -37.92 35.37
CA ASN A 537 -23.48 -38.69 34.34
C ASN A 537 -23.49 -37.95 33.00
N ILE A 538 -22.41 -38.10 32.23
CA ILE A 538 -22.29 -37.54 30.88
C ILE A 538 -22.07 -38.66 29.89
N LYS A 539 -22.81 -38.61 28.79
CA LYS A 539 -22.62 -39.48 27.64
C LYS A 539 -21.93 -38.74 26.49
N ILE A 540 -20.95 -39.36 25.87
CA ILE A 540 -20.25 -38.81 24.69
C ILE A 540 -20.36 -39.82 23.54
N ASP A 541 -21.10 -39.44 22.50
CA ASP A 541 -21.33 -40.32 21.34
C ASP A 541 -20.14 -40.37 20.37
N ASN A 542 -19.34 -39.30 20.29
CA ASN A 542 -18.22 -39.17 19.35
C ASN A 542 -16.95 -38.67 20.06
N PRO A 543 -16.32 -39.51 20.90
CA PRO A 543 -15.15 -39.10 21.69
C PRO A 543 -13.91 -38.76 20.84
N SER A 544 -13.84 -39.31 19.63
CA SER A 544 -12.73 -39.11 18.69
C SER A 544 -12.77 -37.77 17.94
N ASN A 545 -13.87 -37.01 18.06
CA ASN A 545 -13.93 -35.65 17.50
C ASN A 545 -12.87 -34.74 18.11
N ASN A 546 -12.25 -33.92 17.28
CA ASN A 546 -11.10 -33.10 17.67
C ASN A 546 -11.42 -31.60 17.66
N THR A 547 -10.76 -30.86 18.53
CA THR A 547 -10.88 -29.40 18.63
C THR A 547 -9.55 -28.77 19.02
N ASN A 548 -9.44 -27.46 18.88
CA ASN A 548 -8.43 -26.67 19.56
C ASN A 548 -9.11 -25.75 20.59
N LEU A 549 -8.59 -25.73 21.81
CA LEU A 549 -9.11 -24.91 22.91
C LEU A 549 -8.08 -23.85 23.30
N ILE A 550 -8.53 -22.60 23.48
CA ILE A 550 -7.69 -21.48 23.89
C ILE A 550 -8.34 -20.71 25.04
N SER A 551 -7.53 -20.26 25.99
CA SER A 551 -7.96 -19.36 27.06
C SER A 551 -8.22 -17.95 26.55
N ILE A 552 -9.24 -17.27 27.06
CA ILE A 552 -9.48 -15.85 26.79
C ILE A 552 -8.26 -14.97 27.14
N LYS A 553 -7.48 -15.36 28.16
CA LYS A 553 -6.25 -14.66 28.55
C LYS A 553 -5.19 -14.74 27.44
N ASP A 554 -5.08 -15.90 26.80
CA ASP A 554 -4.16 -16.08 25.66
C ASP A 554 -4.65 -15.33 24.42
N VAL A 555 -5.96 -15.31 24.17
CA VAL A 555 -6.57 -14.52 23.09
C VAL A 555 -6.23 -13.03 23.22
N VAL A 556 -6.41 -12.46 24.41
CA VAL A 556 -6.05 -11.05 24.68
C VAL A 556 -4.54 -10.87 24.51
N SER A 557 -3.72 -11.75 25.06
CA SER A 557 -2.25 -11.67 24.93
C SER A 557 -1.77 -11.70 23.47
N ALA A 558 -2.43 -12.48 22.60
CA ALA A 558 -2.12 -12.55 21.19
C ALA A 558 -2.37 -11.22 20.48
N ILE A 559 -3.48 -10.54 20.81
CA ILE A 559 -3.82 -9.25 20.25
C ILE A 559 -2.80 -8.20 20.69
N HIS A 560 -2.46 -8.14 21.98
CA HIS A 560 -1.42 -7.25 22.50
C HIS A 560 -0.06 -7.49 21.83
N PHE A 561 0.34 -8.76 21.70
CA PHE A 561 1.60 -9.11 21.05
C PHE A 561 1.71 -8.56 19.63
N VAL A 562 0.64 -8.69 18.83
CA VAL A 562 0.59 -8.12 17.48
C VAL A 562 0.70 -6.60 17.54
N ILE A 563 -0.06 -5.93 18.42
CA ILE A 563 -0.04 -4.46 18.56
C ILE A 563 1.36 -3.95 18.90
N GLU A 564 2.03 -4.59 19.86
CA GLU A 564 3.35 -4.19 20.36
C GLU A 564 4.47 -4.43 19.35
N ASN A 565 4.35 -5.49 18.55
CA ASN A 565 5.39 -5.90 17.61
C ASN A 565 5.14 -5.40 16.18
N SER A 566 3.99 -4.77 15.91
CA SER A 566 3.64 -4.32 14.55
C SER A 566 4.61 -3.30 14.00
N SER A 567 5.31 -2.50 14.83
CA SER A 567 6.32 -1.55 14.34
C SER A 567 7.57 -2.23 13.78
N SER A 568 8.02 -3.33 14.40
CA SER A 568 9.28 -4.01 14.10
C SER A 568 9.13 -5.29 13.28
N LYS A 569 7.95 -5.92 13.28
CA LYS A 569 7.68 -7.18 12.57
C LYS A 569 6.65 -6.97 11.45
N ALA A 570 6.93 -7.58 10.30
CA ALA A 570 5.98 -7.68 9.20
C ALA A 570 5.14 -8.95 9.38
N PHE A 571 3.94 -8.78 9.92
CA PHE A 571 2.98 -9.88 10.04
C PHE A 571 2.27 -10.17 8.71
N PRO A 572 1.90 -11.43 8.44
CA PRO A 572 1.04 -11.77 7.31
C PRO A 572 -0.38 -11.22 7.51
N LEU A 573 -1.16 -11.12 6.42
CA LEU A 573 -2.58 -10.73 6.48
C LEU A 573 -3.44 -11.65 7.35
N MET A 574 -3.03 -12.92 7.50
CA MET A 574 -3.78 -13.95 8.22
C MET A 574 -2.86 -14.74 9.15
N MET A 575 -3.31 -14.98 10.38
CA MET A 575 -2.63 -15.82 11.36
C MET A 575 -3.62 -16.68 12.14
N ASN A 576 -3.30 -17.96 12.35
CA ASN A 576 -4.03 -18.83 13.25
C ASN A 576 -3.57 -18.61 14.70
N VAL A 577 -4.53 -18.55 15.62
CA VAL A 577 -4.26 -18.36 17.05
C VAL A 577 -5.07 -19.37 17.85
N GLY A 578 -4.37 -20.27 18.54
CA GLY A 578 -4.97 -21.36 19.30
C GLY A 578 -4.15 -21.74 20.53
N GLY A 579 -4.70 -22.63 21.35
CA GLY A 579 -4.03 -23.23 22.49
C GLY A 579 -3.67 -24.68 22.17
N GLU A 580 -4.39 -25.62 22.75
CA GLU A 580 -4.08 -27.06 22.69
C GLU A 580 -5.07 -27.81 21.77
N ASN A 581 -4.56 -28.63 20.85
CA ASN A 581 -5.36 -29.59 20.09
C ASN A 581 -5.71 -30.79 20.99
N ILE A 582 -7.00 -31.14 21.09
CA ILE A 582 -7.48 -32.20 21.97
C ILE A 582 -8.74 -32.88 21.42
N SER A 583 -8.89 -34.18 21.68
CA SER A 583 -10.14 -34.90 21.40
C SER A 583 -11.18 -34.70 22.52
N LEU A 584 -12.46 -34.82 22.20
CA LEU A 584 -13.53 -34.70 23.20
C LEU A 584 -13.37 -35.74 24.33
N GLY A 585 -12.99 -36.97 23.99
CA GLY A 585 -12.73 -38.03 24.96
C GLY A 585 -11.53 -37.72 25.87
N ALA A 586 -10.43 -37.24 25.29
CA ALA A 586 -9.25 -36.85 26.07
C ALA A 586 -9.55 -35.68 27.03
N TYR A 587 -10.32 -34.68 26.57
CA TYR A 587 -10.77 -33.57 27.42
C TYR A 587 -11.57 -34.09 28.62
N CYS A 588 -12.55 -34.97 28.41
CA CYS A 588 -13.40 -35.46 29.48
C CYS A 588 -12.64 -36.35 30.48
N ASN A 589 -11.66 -37.13 29.99
CA ASN A 589 -10.75 -37.88 30.87
C ASN A 589 -9.89 -36.96 31.74
N LYS A 590 -9.40 -35.83 31.18
CA LYS A 590 -8.70 -34.79 31.96
C LYS A 590 -9.62 -34.18 33.03
N VAL A 591 -10.87 -33.86 32.68
CA VAL A 591 -11.85 -33.33 33.65
C VAL A 591 -12.11 -34.32 34.78
N ILE A 592 -12.35 -35.60 34.48
CA ILE A 592 -12.58 -36.63 35.51
C ILE A 592 -11.37 -36.77 36.43
N SER A 593 -10.16 -36.74 35.86
CA SER A 593 -8.94 -36.85 36.64
C SER A 593 -8.75 -35.65 37.57
N SER A 594 -9.16 -34.46 37.14
CA SER A 594 -9.17 -33.25 37.97
C SER A 594 -10.23 -33.33 39.07
N VAL A 595 -11.47 -33.66 38.71
CA VAL A 595 -12.63 -33.70 39.63
C VAL A 595 -12.55 -34.87 40.64
N LYS A 596 -12.01 -36.04 40.27
CA LYS A 596 -11.84 -37.19 41.19
C LYS A 596 -10.82 -36.94 42.31
N LYS A 597 -9.91 -35.97 42.17
CA LYS A 597 -9.05 -35.52 43.28
C LYS A 597 -9.86 -34.89 44.43
N ASP A 598 -11.13 -34.56 44.18
CA ASP A 598 -11.98 -33.74 45.06
C ASP A 598 -13.28 -34.43 45.51
N GLU A 599 -13.31 -35.78 45.54
CA GLU A 599 -14.39 -36.61 46.12
C GLU A 599 -15.81 -36.51 45.49
N THR A 600 -15.97 -36.70 44.17
CA THR A 600 -17.30 -36.75 43.51
C THR A 600 -17.79 -38.16 43.11
N LYS A 601 -19.13 -38.30 42.96
CA LYS A 601 -19.90 -39.52 42.68
C LYS A 601 -20.38 -39.72 41.20
N GLY A 602 -20.04 -38.82 40.27
CA GLY A 602 -20.50 -38.86 38.87
C GLY A 602 -19.68 -39.79 37.95
N GLY A 603 -20.29 -40.26 36.86
CA GLY A 603 -19.69 -41.20 35.90
C GLY A 603 -19.67 -40.67 34.45
N LEU A 604 -18.76 -41.22 33.64
CA LEU A 604 -18.66 -40.92 32.21
C LEU A 604 -18.94 -42.18 31.39
N GLU A 605 -19.93 -42.07 30.50
CA GLU A 605 -20.24 -43.10 29.50
C GLU A 605 -19.65 -42.66 28.16
N ILE A 606 -18.53 -43.26 27.77
CA ILE A 606 -17.92 -43.06 26.45
C ILE A 606 -18.44 -44.15 25.52
N VAL A 607 -19.13 -43.75 24.45
CA VAL A 607 -19.48 -44.70 23.38
C VAL A 607 -18.21 -45.04 22.60
N GLU A 608 -17.93 -46.33 22.41
CA GLU A 608 -16.80 -46.79 21.59
C GLU A 608 -17.03 -46.43 20.11
N ASN A 609 -16.68 -45.20 19.74
CA ASN A 609 -16.70 -44.72 18.37
C ASN A 609 -15.34 -44.08 18.02
N VAL A 610 -14.64 -44.72 17.09
CA VAL A 610 -13.30 -44.32 16.62
C VAL A 610 -13.37 -43.37 15.42
N GLU A 611 -14.56 -43.20 14.81
CA GLU A 611 -14.73 -42.32 13.66
C GLU A 611 -14.63 -40.84 14.08
N VAL A 612 -13.83 -40.06 13.33
CA VAL A 612 -13.73 -38.61 13.51
C VAL A 612 -14.70 -37.92 12.57
N LEU A 613 -15.87 -37.56 13.08
CA LEU A 613 -16.91 -36.87 12.30
C LEU A 613 -16.66 -35.36 12.19
N ALA A 614 -16.01 -34.78 13.20
CA ALA A 614 -15.69 -33.36 13.25
C ALA A 614 -14.29 -33.12 13.84
N SER A 615 -13.54 -32.24 13.18
CA SER A 615 -12.22 -31.79 13.65
C SER A 615 -12.02 -30.31 13.35
N SER A 616 -11.85 -29.54 14.42
CA SER A 616 -11.60 -28.10 14.38
C SER A 616 -10.18 -27.76 14.87
N MET A 617 -9.23 -28.68 14.71
CA MET A 617 -7.82 -28.43 15.03
C MET A 617 -7.19 -27.41 14.08
N VAL A 618 -6.24 -26.65 14.57
CA VAL A 618 -5.42 -25.73 13.77
C VAL A 618 -3.95 -25.90 14.12
N ASN A 619 -3.09 -25.56 13.17
CA ASN A 619 -1.66 -25.42 13.42
C ASN A 619 -1.35 -23.95 13.76
N ILE A 620 -0.52 -23.73 14.77
CA ILE A 620 -0.14 -22.40 15.28
C ILE A 620 1.36 -22.12 15.19
N ASP A 621 2.13 -23.00 14.53
CA ASP A 621 3.60 -22.90 14.51
C ASP A 621 4.07 -21.64 13.79
N LYS A 622 3.27 -21.15 12.84
CA LYS A 622 3.49 -19.87 12.19
C LYS A 622 3.48 -18.72 13.20
N PHE A 623 2.55 -18.66 14.14
CA PHE A 623 2.53 -17.58 15.12
C PHE A 623 3.66 -17.73 16.16
N LYS A 624 3.98 -18.98 16.52
CA LYS A 624 5.14 -19.30 17.37
C LYS A 624 6.47 -18.82 16.79
N SER A 625 6.67 -18.93 15.48
CA SER A 625 7.90 -18.46 14.84
C SER A 625 8.08 -16.93 14.92
N TYR A 626 7.00 -16.16 15.12
CA TYR A 626 7.08 -14.72 15.39
C TYR A 626 7.39 -14.42 16.86
N GLY A 627 7.32 -15.41 17.76
CA GLY A 627 7.69 -15.31 19.18
C GLY A 627 6.50 -15.29 20.15
N TRP A 628 5.26 -15.50 19.70
CA TRP A 628 4.10 -15.65 20.59
C TRP A 628 3.77 -17.10 20.85
N GLN A 629 3.42 -17.46 22.09
CA GLN A 629 2.98 -18.80 22.44
C GLN A 629 1.87 -18.74 23.50
N PRO A 630 0.88 -19.66 23.46
CA PRO A 630 -0.14 -19.74 24.49
C PRO A 630 0.48 -20.14 25.83
N LYS A 631 0.03 -19.53 26.92
CA LYS A 631 0.53 -19.78 28.27
C LYS A 631 -0.37 -20.71 29.07
N TYR A 632 -1.65 -20.78 28.75
CA TYR A 632 -2.63 -21.57 29.50
C TYR A 632 -2.96 -22.86 28.76
N THR A 633 -2.72 -23.99 29.41
CA THR A 633 -3.06 -25.32 28.87
C THR A 633 -4.54 -25.65 29.10
N VAL A 634 -5.01 -26.74 28.49
CA VAL A 634 -6.35 -27.27 28.79
C VAL A 634 -6.47 -27.68 30.26
N ASP A 635 -5.40 -28.17 30.88
CA ASP A 635 -5.41 -28.52 32.31
C ASP A 635 -5.63 -27.28 33.18
N ASN A 636 -4.97 -26.16 32.88
CA ASN A 636 -5.20 -24.90 33.60
C ASN A 636 -6.65 -24.41 33.45
N LEU A 637 -7.23 -24.54 32.26
CA LEU A 637 -8.64 -24.18 32.03
C LEU A 637 -9.60 -25.05 32.84
N ILE A 638 -9.34 -26.36 32.92
CA ILE A 638 -10.13 -27.30 33.73
C ILE A 638 -10.02 -26.97 35.21
N GLU A 639 -8.82 -26.66 35.70
CA GLU A 639 -8.58 -26.24 37.08
C GLU A 639 -9.37 -24.97 37.42
N ASP A 640 -9.32 -23.94 36.56
CA ASP A 640 -10.10 -22.71 36.73
C ASP A 640 -11.62 -23.01 36.77
N PHE A 641 -12.13 -23.86 35.87
CA PHE A 641 -13.54 -24.27 35.88
C PHE A 641 -13.94 -24.96 37.17
N VAL A 642 -13.18 -25.96 37.61
CA VAL A 642 -13.49 -26.73 38.82
C VAL A 642 -13.46 -25.84 40.06
N ALA A 643 -12.45 -24.97 40.17
CA ALA A 643 -12.36 -24.02 41.28
C ALA A 643 -13.56 -23.07 41.34
N ASN A 644 -13.94 -22.50 40.20
CA ASN A 644 -15.07 -21.56 40.10
C ASN A 644 -16.42 -22.23 40.38
N ILE A 645 -16.68 -23.40 39.80
CA ILE A 645 -17.93 -24.14 40.02
C ILE A 645 -18.07 -24.51 41.50
N LYS A 646 -16.99 -24.97 42.15
CA LYS A 646 -17.02 -25.22 43.60
C LYS A 646 -17.36 -23.98 44.39
N GLN A 647 -16.69 -22.85 44.10
CA GLN A 647 -16.99 -21.59 44.79
C GLN A 647 -18.48 -21.21 44.66
N SER A 648 -19.11 -21.48 43.52
CA SER A 648 -20.55 -21.26 43.32
C SER A 648 -21.47 -22.27 44.01
N LEU A 649 -20.98 -23.44 44.42
CA LEU A 649 -21.75 -24.48 45.14
C LEU A 649 -21.71 -24.29 46.66
N TYR A 650 -20.75 -23.52 47.18
CA TYR A 650 -20.60 -23.20 48.62
C TYR A 650 -21.20 -21.84 49.02
N VAL A 651 -21.71 -21.07 48.05
CA VAL A 651 -22.51 -19.83 48.24
C VAL A 651 -23.97 -20.17 48.01
#